data_AF-A0A1S3PK69-F1
#
_entry.id   AF-A0A1S3PK69-F1
#
_cell.length_a   1.000
_cell.length_b   1.000
_cell.length_c   1.000
_cell.angle_alpha   90.00
_cell.angle_beta   90.00
_cell.angle_gamma   90.00
#
_symmetry.space_group_name_H-M   'P 1'
#
loop_
_entity.id
_entity.type
_entity.pdbx_description
1 polymer ?
#
loop_
_entity_poly.entity_id
_entity_poly.type
_entity_poly.pdbx_seq_one_letter_code
_entity_poly.pdbx_strand_id
1 'polypeptide(L)'
;MSAVSRRNSIVSVPIKNIERELICPICKELFTHPLILPCQHSVCHKCVRELLLLNHEDSFDAGSECSLPGSPGPRSRVPSPSMERLDRLARSGSISSPGWRRGSVTPRVTTFPCPGCQHDVDLGERGMSMLFRNFTLESIVERYRQAARAAVAIMCNMCKPPQQEATKSCMDCKASYCNECFKFHHPWGTPKAQHEYVGPTMNFRPKVLMCPEHEMEKVNMYCEVCRRPVCHLCKLGGSHANHKVTSMSSAYKILKEKLSKSIHYLISKEDQVRTQISHLEVLINETEENGQVAECGAYEHFERLFQTLQERKSEMLNSIAQSKTRRLEQLRGQVEEYQGMLENSGLVGYAQEVLKETDQSCFVQTAKQLHTRIAKSTESLRTFHPAADPSFDEFVLETSREETLLKELCFGGVPEPPIIDLSRSRVYNEGLLCWQLAEDTLATDHQVLEYRRLGAEQDEEGASHWCLTDRVYGPSTVVCDLEANSLYSFRVRSCRNSLYSPYSPEVTFHTPPAPAFGFLFNDNCGFSSERLALSKRRDSVESMAGMAFLLAAERVQTGSYMGLDYIIGDTGISQGRQYWAFRVEPHSYLVKVGVASDSKLLEWFHNPRDTSSPRYDHDSGHDSGSEDTCYDLSQPFTLLTVGMGKMFLPKASGGDHGDHSNRVLPMPQRIGVCLDYDAGRVYFYDADTMRCLYERQVDCSGTMYPAFGLMGSGKVHLEEFITAKRLSYM
;
A
#
# COMPACT_ATOMS: atom_id res chain seq x y z
N MET A 1 -1.00 -10.82 69.87
CA MET A 1 -0.37 -9.48 69.86
C MET A 1 0.70 -9.54 68.78
N SER A 2 0.70 -8.79 67.67
CA SER A 2 0.14 -7.47 67.41
C SER A 2 -0.22 -7.34 65.92
N ALA A 3 -1.38 -6.76 65.65
CA ALA A 3 -1.85 -6.43 64.31
C ALA A 3 -0.99 -5.31 63.71
N VAL A 4 -0.30 -5.58 62.60
CA VAL A 4 0.38 -4.56 61.80
C VAL A 4 -0.67 -3.90 60.92
N SER A 5 -1.09 -2.72 61.36
CA SER A 5 -1.99 -1.81 60.66
C SER A 5 -1.37 -1.41 59.31
N ARG A 6 -1.89 -1.97 58.21
CA ARG A 6 -1.59 -1.52 56.83
C ARG A 6 -2.15 -0.11 56.66
N ARG A 7 -1.31 0.91 56.84
CA ARG A 7 -1.60 2.28 56.39
C ARG A 7 -1.61 2.28 54.86
N ASN A 8 -2.72 2.73 54.26
CA ASN A 8 -2.81 3.09 52.85
C ASN A 8 -1.71 4.12 52.52
N SER A 9 -0.60 3.67 51.95
CA SER A 9 0.40 4.51 51.33
C SER A 9 -0.14 5.01 50.00
N ILE A 10 -0.74 6.21 50.01
CA ILE A 10 -1.02 6.98 48.81
C ILE A 10 0.33 7.21 48.12
N VAL A 11 0.53 6.62 46.94
CA VAL A 11 1.70 6.86 46.09
C VAL A 11 1.74 8.36 45.82
N SER A 12 2.71 9.06 46.39
CA SER A 12 2.88 10.50 46.21
C SER A 12 3.51 10.75 44.85
N VAL A 13 2.73 11.22 43.87
CA VAL A 13 3.27 11.72 42.61
C VAL A 13 4.29 12.83 42.92
N PRO A 14 5.52 12.80 42.36
CA PRO A 14 6.50 13.84 42.61
C PRO A 14 5.93 15.22 42.27
N ILE A 15 6.10 16.21 43.16
CA ILE A 15 5.57 17.58 43.01
C ILE A 15 5.99 18.21 41.66
N LYS A 16 7.10 17.79 41.06
CA LYS A 16 7.53 18.27 39.74
C LYS A 16 6.64 17.81 38.57
N ASN A 17 5.95 16.66 38.69
CA ASN A 17 5.13 16.11 37.60
C ASN A 17 3.73 16.74 37.52
N ILE A 18 3.23 17.32 38.63
CA ILE A 18 1.92 18.02 38.64
C ILE A 18 2.02 19.46 38.11
N GLU A 19 3.22 20.04 38.03
CA GLU A 19 3.42 21.43 37.62
C GLU A 19 2.81 21.75 36.25
N ARG A 20 2.90 20.82 35.29
CA ARG A 20 2.29 20.95 33.96
C ARG A 20 0.77 21.16 34.01
N GLU A 21 0.09 20.54 34.98
CA GLU A 21 -1.36 20.64 35.17
C GLU A 21 -1.78 21.93 35.90
N LEU A 22 -0.81 22.69 36.43
CA LEU A 22 -1.04 23.91 37.23
C LEU A 22 -0.70 25.20 36.48
N ILE A 23 -0.24 25.08 35.24
CA ILE A 23 0.17 26.20 34.39
C ILE A 23 -0.96 26.59 33.43
N CYS A 24 -1.20 27.89 33.31
CA CYS A 24 -2.14 28.42 32.34
C CYS A 24 -1.57 28.33 30.91
N PRO A 25 -2.33 27.80 29.94
CA PRO A 25 -1.82 27.63 28.57
C PRO A 25 -1.52 28.96 27.85
N ILE A 26 -2.09 30.08 28.32
CA ILE A 26 -1.91 31.41 27.72
C ILE A 26 -0.71 32.13 28.33
N CYS A 27 -0.76 32.45 29.63
CA CYS A 27 0.31 33.22 30.27
C CYS A 27 1.53 32.38 30.65
N LYS A 28 1.49 31.04 30.52
CA LYS A 28 2.54 30.08 30.91
C LYS A 28 2.99 30.17 32.38
N GLU A 29 2.19 30.86 33.20
CA GLU A 29 2.37 31.00 34.64
C GLU A 29 1.37 30.12 35.40
N LEU A 30 1.66 29.87 36.68
CA LEU A 30 0.71 29.20 37.59
C LEU A 30 -0.64 29.92 37.61
N PHE A 31 -1.75 29.17 37.56
CA PHE A 31 -3.08 29.79 37.45
C PHE A 31 -3.35 30.87 38.52
N THR A 32 -3.94 31.98 38.06
CA THR A 32 -4.44 33.08 38.89
C THR A 32 -5.90 33.33 38.54
N HIS A 33 -6.80 33.17 39.51
CA HIS A 33 -8.25 33.25 39.31
C HIS A 33 -8.75 32.43 38.08
N PRO A 34 -8.54 31.11 38.05
CA PRO A 34 -8.92 30.27 36.91
C PRO A 34 -10.44 30.23 36.70
N LEU A 35 -10.86 30.30 35.44
CA LEU A 35 -12.22 30.11 34.95
C LEU A 35 -12.32 28.78 34.20
N ILE A 36 -13.41 28.03 34.39
CA ILE A 36 -13.70 26.78 33.68
C ILE A 36 -14.49 27.11 32.42
N LEU A 37 -13.93 26.75 31.26
CA LEU A 37 -14.58 26.88 29.95
C LEU A 37 -15.59 25.74 29.73
N PRO A 38 -16.57 25.90 28.81
CA PRO A 38 -17.50 24.83 28.44
C PRO A 38 -16.83 23.53 27.97
N CYS A 39 -15.65 23.63 27.35
CA CYS A 39 -14.79 22.50 26.98
C CYS A 39 -13.99 21.89 28.15
N GLN A 40 -14.33 22.24 29.40
CA GLN A 40 -13.73 21.77 30.66
C GLN A 40 -12.27 22.18 30.93
N HIS A 41 -11.65 22.94 30.03
CA HIS A 41 -10.32 23.50 30.24
C HIS A 41 -10.37 24.73 31.15
N SER A 42 -9.29 24.99 31.88
CA SER A 42 -9.18 26.17 32.75
C SER A 42 -8.26 27.23 32.15
N VAL A 43 -8.65 28.50 32.27
CA VAL A 43 -7.85 29.67 31.83
C VAL A 43 -7.94 30.79 32.87
N CYS A 44 -6.86 31.55 33.11
CA CYS A 44 -6.89 32.67 34.04
C CYS A 44 -7.91 33.73 33.60
N HIS A 45 -8.65 34.31 34.55
CA HIS A 45 -9.62 35.38 34.27
C HIS A 45 -9.00 36.55 33.48
N LYS A 46 -7.75 36.92 33.79
CA LYS A 46 -7.03 37.98 33.06
C LYS A 46 -6.81 37.59 31.60
N CYS A 47 -6.41 36.35 31.35
CA CYS A 47 -6.12 35.88 30.00
C CYS A 47 -7.38 35.70 29.15
N VAL A 48 -8.51 35.28 29.74
CA VAL A 48 -9.80 35.29 29.02
C VAL A 48 -10.20 36.72 28.64
N ARG A 49 -10.02 37.69 29.55
CA ARG A 49 -10.29 39.10 29.25
C ARG A 49 -9.40 39.63 28.12
N GLU A 50 -8.11 39.29 28.14
CA GLU A 50 -7.16 39.70 27.09
C GLU A 50 -7.52 39.07 25.73
N LEU A 51 -7.90 37.78 25.69
CA LEU A 51 -8.37 37.12 24.46
C LEU A 51 -9.63 37.79 23.86
N LEU A 52 -10.58 38.19 24.71
CA LEU A 52 -11.79 38.88 24.25
C LEU A 52 -11.53 40.29 23.75
N LEU A 53 -10.45 40.94 24.18
CA LEU A 53 -10.04 42.25 23.67
C LEU A 53 -9.30 42.12 22.34
N LEU A 54 -8.46 41.10 22.17
CA LEU A 54 -7.75 40.82 20.92
C LEU A 54 -8.72 40.49 19.77
N ASN A 55 -9.72 39.63 20.01
CA ASN A 55 -10.73 39.30 18.99
C ASN A 55 -11.62 40.50 18.59
N HIS A 56 -11.61 41.58 19.37
CA HIS A 56 -12.41 42.78 19.11
C HIS A 56 -11.71 43.78 18.16
N GLU A 57 -10.39 43.69 18.02
CA GLU A 57 -9.58 44.51 17.10
C GLU A 57 -9.57 43.91 15.68
N ASP A 58 -9.72 42.58 15.53
CA ASP A 58 -9.74 41.89 14.23
C ASP A 58 -11.07 42.03 13.46
N SER A 59 -12.08 42.73 14.02
CA SER A 59 -13.40 42.92 13.38
C SER A 59 -13.53 44.21 12.55
N PHE A 60 -12.45 44.97 12.37
CA PHE A 60 -12.40 46.14 11.48
C PHE A 60 -11.25 46.04 10.47
N ASP A 61 -11.35 45.12 9.50
CA ASP A 61 -11.01 45.44 8.11
C ASP A 61 -11.40 44.28 7.18
N ALA A 62 -12.39 44.53 6.33
CA ALA A 62 -12.67 43.73 5.15
C ALA A 62 -12.84 44.68 3.97
N GLY A 63 -11.72 45.00 3.33
CA GLY A 63 -11.69 45.78 2.10
C GLY A 63 -10.31 45.87 1.45
N SER A 64 -10.16 45.19 0.30
CA SER A 64 -9.27 45.54 -0.83
C SER A 64 -7.90 44.83 -1.00
N GLU A 65 -7.93 43.86 -1.92
CA GLU A 65 -7.02 43.45 -3.01
C GLU A 65 -5.46 43.50 -2.91
N CYS A 66 -4.88 42.30 -3.15
CA CYS A 66 -3.72 41.92 -4.01
C CYS A 66 -2.39 42.71 -4.00
N SER A 67 -1.29 42.05 -3.58
CA SER A 67 -0.15 41.59 -4.43
C SER A 67 1.06 41.07 -3.59
N LEU A 68 1.70 39.99 -4.05
CA LEU A 68 2.93 39.32 -3.52
C LEU A 68 4.22 39.95 -4.12
N PRO A 69 5.47 39.48 -3.83
CA PRO A 69 6.07 38.83 -2.65
C PRO A 69 7.45 39.45 -2.22
N GLY A 70 7.98 39.08 -1.04
CA GLY A 70 9.40 39.29 -0.72
C GLY A 70 9.81 39.10 0.75
N SER A 71 10.49 38.00 1.06
CA SER A 71 11.29 37.75 2.29
C SER A 71 12.72 38.32 2.11
N PRO A 72 13.56 38.57 3.15
CA PRO A 72 13.73 37.79 4.39
C PRO A 72 13.92 38.57 5.73
N GLY A 73 13.81 37.87 6.88
CA GLY A 73 13.91 38.40 8.27
C GLY A 73 15.35 38.68 8.75
N PRO A 74 15.71 38.55 10.06
CA PRO A 74 14.95 38.53 11.32
C PRO A 74 15.50 39.55 12.38
N ARG A 75 14.80 39.81 13.51
CA ARG A 75 15.35 39.95 14.90
C ARG A 75 14.37 40.57 15.91
N SER A 76 14.43 40.03 17.12
CA SER A 76 13.74 40.38 18.37
C SER A 76 13.88 41.85 18.80
N ARG A 77 12.80 42.41 19.37
CA ARG A 77 12.89 43.25 20.58
C ARG A 77 11.56 43.42 21.31
N VAL A 78 11.61 43.13 22.60
CA VAL A 78 10.63 43.45 23.66
C VAL A 78 10.49 44.98 23.79
N PRO A 79 9.32 45.49 24.22
CA PRO A 79 9.31 46.19 25.51
C PRO A 79 8.06 45.91 26.37
N SER A 80 8.30 45.73 27.67
CA SER A 80 7.35 45.98 28.76
C SER A 80 7.57 47.41 29.32
N PRO A 81 6.90 47.86 30.40
CA PRO A 81 5.63 48.60 30.38
C PRO A 81 5.77 50.01 31.01
N SER A 82 4.81 50.92 30.78
CA SER A 82 4.65 52.09 31.67
C SER A 82 3.19 52.49 31.87
N MET A 83 2.93 53.05 33.05
CA MET A 83 1.65 53.33 33.69
C MET A 83 1.02 54.68 33.29
N GLU A 84 -0.28 54.78 33.61
CA GLU A 84 -1.05 55.99 33.95
C GLU A 84 -1.61 56.89 32.83
N ARG A 85 -2.93 56.79 32.59
CA ARG A 85 -3.91 57.75 33.16
C ARG A 85 -5.36 57.33 32.91
N LEU A 86 -6.14 57.37 33.99
CA LEU A 86 -7.59 57.18 34.04
C LEU A 86 -8.32 58.52 33.89
N ASP A 87 -9.60 58.42 33.54
CA ASP A 87 -10.72 59.36 33.73
C ASP A 87 -10.93 60.51 32.74
N ARG A 88 -12.05 60.44 31.98
CA ARG A 88 -13.25 61.28 32.24
C ARG A 88 -14.43 61.02 31.27
N LEU A 89 -15.62 61.05 31.88
CA LEU A 89 -16.94 61.46 31.38
C LEU A 89 -17.90 60.41 30.77
N ALA A 90 -18.79 59.96 31.65
CA ALA A 90 -20.16 59.63 31.31
C ALA A 90 -21.09 60.85 31.54
N ARG A 91 -22.05 61.02 30.62
CA ARG A 91 -23.33 61.77 30.67
C ARG A 91 -23.33 63.31 30.64
N SER A 92 -23.85 63.88 29.54
CA SER A 92 -25.25 64.36 29.43
C SER A 92 -25.56 65.03 28.08
N GLY A 93 -26.79 64.83 27.57
CA GLY A 93 -27.59 65.92 26.98
C GLY A 93 -27.70 66.08 25.46
N SER A 94 -28.61 65.30 24.87
CA SER A 94 -29.53 65.53 23.73
C SER A 94 -29.50 66.87 22.94
N ILE A 95 -29.46 66.82 21.60
CA ILE A 95 -30.28 67.63 20.64
C ILE A 95 -30.50 66.87 19.29
N SER A 96 -31.77 66.79 18.87
CA SER A 96 -32.42 66.64 17.54
C SER A 96 -32.14 65.48 16.54
N SER A 97 -33.21 64.74 16.23
CA SER A 97 -33.45 63.84 15.07
C SER A 97 -33.76 64.63 13.75
N PRO A 98 -34.13 64.03 12.58
CA PRO A 98 -34.36 62.60 12.24
C PRO A 98 -33.87 62.12 10.85
N GLY A 99 -33.71 60.79 10.65
CA GLY A 99 -33.34 60.26 9.33
C GLY A 99 -33.24 58.73 9.14
N TRP A 100 -34.34 58.00 9.31
CA TRP A 100 -34.69 56.73 8.63
C TRP A 100 -33.85 55.44 8.78
N ARG A 101 -34.58 54.40 9.26
CA ARG A 101 -34.53 52.95 8.92
C ARG A 101 -33.63 52.01 9.75
N ARG A 102 -34.26 51.45 10.79
CA ARG A 102 -34.24 50.03 11.24
C ARG A 102 -32.87 49.33 11.16
N GLY A 103 -32.02 49.56 12.15
CA GLY A 103 -30.85 48.72 12.44
C GLY A 103 -31.25 47.51 13.30
N SER A 104 -31.03 46.32 12.75
CA SER A 104 -31.06 45.05 13.47
C SER A 104 -30.03 45.06 14.60
N VAL A 105 -30.43 44.71 15.82
CA VAL A 105 -29.50 44.43 16.93
C VAL A 105 -28.81 43.11 16.59
N THR A 106 -27.64 43.17 15.96
CA THR A 106 -26.78 42.00 15.82
C THR A 106 -26.18 41.67 17.18
N PRO A 107 -26.33 40.43 17.71
CA PRO A 107 -25.74 40.04 18.97
C PRO A 107 -24.21 40.06 18.83
N ARG A 108 -23.51 40.61 19.84
CA ARG A 108 -22.05 40.58 19.91
C ARG A 108 -21.61 39.12 19.95
N VAL A 109 -20.93 38.65 18.90
CA VAL A 109 -20.38 37.29 18.86
C VAL A 109 -19.20 37.24 19.83
N THR A 110 -19.38 36.58 20.97
CA THR A 110 -18.36 36.40 22.02
C THR A 110 -17.77 34.99 21.96
N THR A 111 -17.36 34.54 20.78
CA THR A 111 -16.75 33.23 20.57
C THR A 111 -15.22 33.33 20.50
N PHE A 112 -14.52 32.42 21.15
CA PHE A 112 -13.06 32.28 21.00
C PHE A 112 -12.62 30.81 21.05
N PRO A 113 -11.57 30.41 20.31
CA PRO A 113 -11.08 29.04 20.35
C PRO A 113 -10.32 28.78 21.67
N CYS A 114 -10.64 27.66 22.33
CA CYS A 114 -9.94 27.26 23.55
C CYS A 114 -8.46 26.95 23.26
N PRO A 115 -7.48 27.59 23.93
CA PRO A 115 -6.05 27.33 23.69
C PRO A 115 -5.58 25.91 24.01
N GLY A 116 -6.38 25.12 24.76
CA GLY A 116 -6.04 23.74 25.12
C GLY A 116 -6.54 22.69 24.12
N CYS A 117 -7.69 22.91 23.49
CA CYS A 117 -8.34 21.91 22.63
C CYS A 117 -8.90 22.46 21.31
N GLN A 118 -8.70 23.74 21.02
CA GLN A 118 -9.16 24.46 19.83
C GLN A 118 -10.68 24.49 19.61
N HIS A 119 -11.48 24.04 20.58
CA HIS A 119 -12.94 24.12 20.50
C HIS A 119 -13.44 25.55 20.70
N ASP A 120 -14.40 25.99 19.89
CA ASP A 120 -15.01 27.31 19.99
C ASP A 120 -15.86 27.45 21.26
N VAL A 121 -15.55 28.45 22.07
CA VAL A 121 -16.23 28.75 23.32
C VAL A 121 -17.12 29.97 23.13
N ASP A 122 -18.44 29.76 23.16
CA ASP A 122 -19.43 30.84 23.18
C ASP A 122 -19.72 31.30 24.63
N LEU A 123 -19.56 32.59 24.89
CA LEU A 123 -19.83 33.21 26.20
C LEU A 123 -21.24 33.83 26.33
N GLY A 124 -22.01 33.93 25.23
CA GLY A 124 -23.34 34.51 25.21
C GLY A 124 -23.44 35.97 25.71
N GLU A 125 -24.66 36.45 25.93
CA GLU A 125 -24.98 37.87 26.20
C GLU A 125 -24.38 38.44 27.50
N ARG A 126 -24.02 37.58 28.46
CA ARG A 126 -23.45 37.98 29.77
C ARG A 126 -21.93 37.79 29.85
N GLY A 127 -21.28 37.39 28.75
CA GLY A 127 -19.83 37.28 28.64
C GLY A 127 -19.18 36.38 29.70
N MET A 128 -18.00 36.77 30.19
CA MET A 128 -17.20 35.99 31.16
C MET A 128 -17.93 35.66 32.48
N SER A 129 -19.01 36.37 32.83
CA SER A 129 -19.79 36.11 34.04
C SER A 129 -20.53 34.77 34.00
N MET A 130 -20.70 34.17 32.81
CA MET A 130 -21.31 32.85 32.63
C MET A 130 -20.36 31.68 32.98
N LEU A 131 -19.07 31.95 33.19
CA LEU A 131 -18.07 30.93 33.48
C LEU A 131 -17.90 30.68 34.98
N PHE A 132 -17.77 29.41 35.36
CA PHE A 132 -17.47 29.06 36.75
C PHE A 132 -16.02 29.39 37.12
N ARG A 133 -15.80 29.93 38.32
CA ARG A 133 -14.46 30.02 38.92
C ARG A 133 -14.02 28.65 39.42
N ASN A 134 -12.79 28.25 39.08
CA ASN A 134 -12.20 26.99 39.52
C ASN A 134 -11.47 27.15 40.87
N PHE A 135 -12.23 27.31 41.96
CA PHE A 135 -11.68 27.47 43.30
C PHE A 135 -10.83 26.27 43.77
N THR A 136 -11.12 25.08 43.25
CA THR A 136 -10.35 23.86 43.55
C THR A 136 -8.96 23.95 42.96
N LEU A 137 -8.83 24.31 41.67
CA LEU A 137 -7.54 24.54 41.02
C LEU A 137 -6.77 25.68 41.67
N GLU A 138 -7.43 26.80 41.99
CA GLU A 138 -6.82 27.90 42.74
C GLU A 138 -6.27 27.43 44.09
N SER A 139 -7.00 26.59 44.82
CA SER A 139 -6.55 26.03 46.09
C SER A 139 -5.42 25.00 45.94
N ILE A 140 -5.41 24.22 44.84
CA ILE A 140 -4.31 23.29 44.52
C ILE A 140 -3.04 24.07 44.19
N VAL A 141 -3.14 25.09 43.34
CA VAL A 141 -2.02 25.98 43.00
C VAL A 141 -1.49 26.69 44.23
N GLU A 142 -2.36 27.13 45.13
CA GLU A 142 -1.93 27.77 46.38
C GLU A 142 -1.16 26.80 47.29
N ARG A 143 -1.66 25.57 47.46
CA ARG A 143 -0.90 24.52 48.18
C ARG A 143 0.42 24.19 47.49
N TYR A 144 0.45 24.15 46.16
CA TYR A 144 1.67 23.95 45.39
C TYR A 144 2.67 25.09 45.60
N ARG A 145 2.21 26.36 45.57
CA ARG A 145 3.03 27.53 45.87
C ARG A 145 3.60 27.47 47.28
N GLN A 146 2.81 27.05 48.27
CA GLN A 146 3.25 26.91 49.66
C GLN A 146 4.25 25.76 49.82
N ALA A 147 4.04 24.63 49.16
CA ALA A 147 4.97 23.50 49.17
C ALA A 147 6.28 23.80 48.43
N ALA A 148 6.23 24.58 47.35
CA ALA A 148 7.39 25.02 46.58
C ALA A 148 8.14 26.20 47.24
N ARG A 149 7.44 27.04 48.02
CA ARG A 149 8.01 28.20 48.74
C ARG A 149 7.82 28.06 50.25
N ALA A 150 8.68 27.29 50.89
CA ALA A 150 8.84 27.32 52.35
C ALA A 150 9.35 28.67 52.92
N ALA A 151 9.37 29.78 52.16
CA ALA A 151 10.19 30.96 52.45
C ALA A 151 9.58 32.35 52.18
N VAL A 152 8.25 32.52 52.18
CA VAL A 152 7.66 33.88 52.23
C VAL A 152 6.55 33.93 53.28
N ALA A 153 6.89 34.46 54.46
CA ALA A 153 5.92 34.70 55.52
C ALA A 153 4.98 35.86 55.12
N ILE A 154 3.68 35.70 55.35
CA ILE A 154 2.70 36.78 55.19
C ILE A 154 2.90 37.74 56.35
N MET A 155 3.21 39.00 56.07
CA MET A 155 3.53 39.99 57.10
C MET A 155 2.27 40.66 57.69
N CYS A 156 2.34 41.07 58.95
CA CYS A 156 1.28 41.80 59.62
C CYS A 156 1.10 43.20 59.01
N ASN A 157 -0.15 43.52 58.63
CA ASN A 157 -0.48 44.81 58.01
C ASN A 157 -0.51 45.99 58.99
N MET A 158 -0.52 45.72 60.30
CA MET A 158 -0.78 46.73 61.34
C MET A 158 0.42 47.00 62.27
N CYS A 159 1.53 46.28 62.10
CA CYS A 159 2.74 46.53 62.87
C CYS A 159 3.43 47.83 62.42
N LYS A 160 3.91 48.64 63.37
CA LYS A 160 4.94 49.65 63.08
C LYS A 160 6.25 48.92 62.73
N PRO A 161 7.10 49.45 61.83
CA PRO A 161 8.36 48.80 61.46
C PRO A 161 9.23 48.53 62.70
N PRO A 162 9.88 47.36 62.83
CA PRO A 162 9.87 46.23 61.88
C PRO A 162 8.57 45.41 61.91
N GLN A 163 8.07 45.06 60.72
CA GLN A 163 6.84 44.26 60.58
C GLN A 163 7.07 42.83 61.08
N GLN A 164 6.13 42.31 61.88
CA GLN A 164 6.14 40.92 62.34
C GLN A 164 5.36 40.02 61.37
N GLU A 165 5.65 38.72 61.37
CA GLU A 165 4.88 37.73 60.63
C GLU A 165 3.43 37.66 61.14
N ALA A 166 2.48 37.62 60.23
CA ALA A 166 1.09 37.43 60.55
C ALA A 166 0.85 35.98 60.98
N THR A 167 0.08 35.81 62.04
CA THR A 167 -0.34 34.49 62.54
C THR A 167 -1.81 34.22 62.25
N LYS A 168 -2.59 35.27 62.00
CA LYS A 168 -4.03 35.20 61.75
C LYS A 168 -4.44 36.21 60.68
N SER A 169 -5.34 35.80 59.81
CA SER A 169 -5.98 36.65 58.80
C SER A 169 -7.46 36.73 59.09
N CYS A 170 -8.00 37.94 59.26
CA CYS A 170 -9.43 38.13 59.49
C CYS A 170 -10.14 38.32 58.14
N MET A 171 -11.13 37.49 57.86
CA MET A 171 -11.89 37.49 56.60
C MET A 171 -12.76 38.74 56.47
N ASP A 172 -13.32 39.22 57.58
CA ASP A 172 -14.17 40.41 57.62
C ASP A 172 -13.35 41.71 57.52
N CYS A 173 -12.22 41.78 58.22
CA CYS A 173 -11.30 42.92 58.14
C CYS A 173 -10.41 42.92 56.90
N LYS A 174 -10.36 41.82 56.15
CA LYS A 174 -9.51 41.61 54.96
C LYS A 174 -8.04 41.96 55.20
N ALA A 175 -7.53 41.64 56.38
CA ALA A 175 -6.17 41.97 56.81
C ALA A 175 -5.55 40.84 57.62
N SER A 176 -4.21 40.77 57.55
CA SER A 176 -3.38 39.81 58.25
C SER A 176 -2.71 40.49 59.45
N TYR A 177 -2.75 39.83 60.59
CA TYR A 177 -2.33 40.36 61.88
C TYR A 177 -1.34 39.39 62.54
N CYS A 178 -0.31 39.94 63.20
CA CYS A 178 0.43 39.18 64.21
C CYS A 178 -0.46 38.97 65.44
N ASN A 179 -0.07 38.08 66.35
CA ASN A 179 -0.87 37.76 67.53
C ASN A 179 -1.18 38.98 68.42
N GLU A 180 -0.27 39.95 68.50
CA GLU A 180 -0.43 41.17 69.30
C GLU A 180 -1.42 42.14 68.64
N CYS A 181 -1.19 42.47 67.36
CA CYS A 181 -2.09 43.33 66.60
C CYS A 181 -3.50 42.73 66.47
N PHE A 182 -3.62 41.40 66.37
CA PHE A 182 -4.93 40.74 66.30
C PHE A 182 -5.74 40.98 67.58
N LYS A 183 -5.13 40.80 68.77
CA LYS A 183 -5.78 41.03 70.07
C LYS A 183 -6.17 42.49 70.27
N PHE A 184 -5.33 43.41 69.79
CA PHE A 184 -5.61 44.85 69.87
C PHE A 184 -6.78 45.28 68.97
N HIS A 185 -6.87 44.73 67.75
CA HIS A 185 -7.93 45.05 66.79
C HIS A 185 -9.23 44.23 66.97
N HIS A 186 -9.14 43.08 67.64
CA HIS A 186 -10.27 42.19 67.97
C HIS A 186 -10.30 41.88 69.48
N PRO A 187 -10.47 42.90 70.35
CA PRO A 187 -10.54 42.69 71.78
C PRO A 187 -11.85 41.98 72.15
N TRP A 188 -11.75 41.05 73.10
CA TRP A 188 -12.85 40.21 73.56
C TRP A 188 -14.04 41.06 74.03
N GLY A 189 -15.26 40.68 73.64
CA GLY A 189 -16.49 41.41 73.97
C GLY A 189 -16.89 42.51 72.98
N THR A 190 -16.13 42.74 71.91
CA THR A 190 -16.52 43.67 70.82
C THR A 190 -17.17 42.94 69.64
N PRO A 191 -17.97 43.63 68.79
CA PRO A 191 -18.51 43.04 67.56
C PRO A 191 -17.41 42.49 66.65
N LYS A 192 -16.22 43.12 66.66
CA LYS A 192 -15.05 42.65 65.92
C LYS A 192 -14.52 41.31 66.42
N ALA A 193 -14.69 40.96 67.70
CA ALA A 193 -14.26 39.65 68.20
C ALA A 193 -15.03 38.47 67.59
N GLN A 194 -16.19 38.73 66.97
CA GLN A 194 -16.99 37.72 66.26
C GLN A 194 -16.57 37.54 64.80
N HIS A 195 -15.60 38.31 64.31
CA HIS A 195 -15.12 38.17 62.95
C HIS A 195 -14.48 36.80 62.71
N GLU A 196 -14.75 36.22 61.54
CA GLU A 196 -14.17 34.96 61.12
C GLU A 196 -12.68 35.18 60.79
N TYR A 197 -11.81 34.40 61.41
CA TYR A 197 -10.38 34.44 61.14
C TYR A 197 -9.85 33.06 60.77
N VAL A 198 -8.90 33.04 59.83
CA VAL A 198 -8.21 31.86 59.32
C VAL A 198 -6.69 32.03 59.52
N GLY A 199 -5.91 30.98 59.23
CA GLY A 199 -4.46 31.11 59.16
C GLY A 199 -4.03 32.16 58.11
N PRO A 200 -2.76 32.62 58.12
CA PRO A 200 -2.30 33.68 57.25
C PRO A 200 -2.64 33.40 55.77
N THR A 201 -3.40 34.28 55.14
CA THR A 201 -3.80 34.14 53.75
C THR A 201 -3.77 35.49 53.04
N MET A 202 -3.44 35.47 51.75
CA MET A 202 -3.60 36.63 50.86
C MET A 202 -4.99 36.69 50.22
N ASN A 203 -5.84 35.68 50.45
CA ASN A 203 -7.12 35.48 49.76
C ASN A 203 -8.31 35.52 50.72
N PHE A 204 -8.83 36.71 51.01
CA PHE A 204 -9.95 36.95 51.95
C PHE A 204 -11.36 36.74 51.35
N ARG A 205 -11.50 35.99 50.26
CA ARG A 205 -12.79 35.80 49.57
C ARG A 205 -13.48 34.50 50.01
N PRO A 206 -14.79 34.51 50.31
CA PRO A 206 -15.54 33.29 50.58
C PRO A 206 -15.50 32.35 49.37
N LYS A 207 -15.06 31.10 49.56
CA LYS A 207 -14.98 30.08 48.50
C LYS A 207 -16.33 29.36 48.33
N VAL A 208 -17.38 30.12 48.06
CA VAL A 208 -18.72 29.57 47.79
C VAL A 208 -18.98 29.63 46.29
N LEU A 209 -19.32 28.48 45.69
CA LEU A 209 -19.68 28.42 44.28
C LEU A 209 -21.09 28.97 44.09
N MET A 210 -21.16 30.17 43.51
CA MET A 210 -22.41 30.83 43.14
C MET A 210 -22.82 30.44 41.72
N CYS A 211 -24.12 30.45 41.44
CA CYS A 211 -24.64 30.12 40.12
C CYS A 211 -24.34 31.26 39.12
N PRO A 212 -23.77 30.97 37.93
CA PRO A 212 -23.53 31.97 36.88
C PRO A 212 -24.81 32.58 36.31
N GLU A 213 -25.91 31.81 36.31
CA GLU A 213 -27.23 32.28 35.85
C GLU A 213 -27.99 33.04 36.97
N HIS A 214 -27.74 32.69 38.23
CA HIS A 214 -28.42 33.24 39.41
C HIS A 214 -27.40 33.65 40.48
N GLU A 215 -26.88 34.87 40.39
CA GLU A 215 -25.71 35.35 41.15
C GLU A 215 -25.86 35.28 42.68
N MET A 216 -27.09 35.29 43.19
CA MET A 216 -27.40 35.22 44.63
C MET A 216 -27.61 33.79 45.13
N GLU A 217 -27.72 32.80 44.24
CA GLU A 217 -28.00 31.41 44.60
C GLU A 217 -26.75 30.55 44.66
N LYS A 218 -26.68 29.74 45.73
CA LYS A 218 -25.62 28.76 45.91
C LYS A 218 -25.90 27.51 45.07
N VAL A 219 -24.85 26.96 44.49
CA VAL A 219 -24.95 25.74 43.70
C VAL A 219 -24.98 24.53 44.64
N ASN A 220 -26.08 23.76 44.61
CA ASN A 220 -26.34 22.65 45.55
C ASN A 220 -26.89 21.38 44.89
N MET A 221 -27.05 21.38 43.57
CA MET A 221 -27.60 20.27 42.79
C MET A 221 -26.69 19.96 41.59
N TYR A 222 -26.79 18.75 41.03
CA TYR A 222 -25.99 18.32 39.89
C TYR A 222 -26.90 17.84 38.76
N CYS A 223 -26.76 18.45 37.58
CA CYS A 223 -27.50 18.02 36.40
C CYS A 223 -26.75 16.87 35.70
N GLU A 224 -27.39 15.70 35.60
CA GLU A 224 -26.78 14.52 34.96
C GLU A 224 -26.69 14.67 33.43
N VAL A 225 -27.64 15.40 32.84
CA VAL A 225 -27.72 15.62 31.38
C VAL A 225 -26.62 16.59 30.93
N CYS A 226 -26.54 17.77 31.58
CA CYS A 226 -25.55 18.79 31.23
C CYS A 226 -24.18 18.59 31.91
N ARG A 227 -24.05 17.57 32.78
CA ARG A 227 -22.82 17.25 33.52
C ARG A 227 -22.19 18.44 34.24
N ARG A 228 -23.03 19.32 34.80
CA ARG A 228 -22.59 20.57 35.46
C ARG A 228 -23.36 20.82 36.75
N PRO A 229 -22.75 21.50 37.73
CA PRO A 229 -23.41 21.82 38.99
C PRO A 229 -24.38 23.00 38.77
N VAL A 230 -25.59 22.91 39.34
CA VAL A 230 -26.70 23.87 39.15
C VAL A 230 -27.33 24.27 40.50
N CYS A 231 -27.95 25.44 40.59
CA CYS A 231 -28.71 25.85 41.79
C CYS A 231 -30.18 25.40 41.69
N HIS A 232 -30.96 25.62 42.74
CA HIS A 232 -32.37 25.24 42.75
C HIS A 232 -33.22 26.03 41.74
N LEU A 233 -32.92 27.32 41.50
CA LEU A 233 -33.65 28.16 40.54
C LEU A 233 -33.46 27.68 39.09
N CYS A 234 -32.27 27.18 38.75
CA CYS A 234 -32.04 26.55 37.44
C CYS A 234 -32.98 25.36 37.17
N LYS A 235 -33.44 24.66 38.23
CA LYS A 235 -34.36 23.52 38.12
C LYS A 235 -35.84 23.94 38.18
N LEU A 236 -36.20 24.95 38.98
CA LEU A 236 -37.61 25.34 39.17
C LEU A 236 -38.18 26.17 38.01
N GLY A 237 -37.35 26.91 37.27
CA GLY A 237 -37.82 27.73 36.15
C GLY A 237 -36.73 28.16 35.16
N GLY A 238 -35.55 27.56 35.23
CA GLY A 238 -34.41 27.90 34.37
C GLY A 238 -34.15 26.87 33.27
N SER A 239 -32.96 26.96 32.67
CA SER A 239 -32.49 26.14 31.54
C SER A 239 -32.41 24.62 31.83
N HIS A 240 -32.65 24.17 33.07
CA HIS A 240 -32.58 22.77 33.50
C HIS A 240 -33.91 22.22 34.04
N ALA A 241 -35.04 22.89 33.76
CA ALA A 241 -36.36 22.45 34.22
C ALA A 241 -36.67 20.99 33.84
N ASN A 242 -36.30 20.57 32.63
CA ASN A 242 -36.57 19.23 32.10
C ASN A 242 -35.41 18.24 32.27
N HIS A 243 -34.29 18.65 32.87
CA HIS A 243 -33.16 17.74 33.05
C HIS A 243 -33.26 16.92 34.33
N LYS A 244 -32.71 15.71 34.30
CA LYS A 244 -32.53 14.90 35.51
C LYS A 244 -31.45 15.55 36.38
N VAL A 245 -31.81 15.89 37.62
CA VAL A 245 -30.94 16.56 38.59
C VAL A 245 -30.92 15.75 39.88
N THR A 246 -29.74 15.53 40.44
CA THR A 246 -29.52 14.85 41.71
C THR A 246 -28.91 15.78 42.75
N SER A 247 -28.91 15.36 44.01
CA SER A 247 -28.26 16.11 45.08
C SER A 247 -26.74 16.14 44.88
N MET A 248 -26.10 17.24 45.26
CA MET A 248 -24.64 17.39 45.20
C MET A 248 -23.91 16.29 45.99
N SER A 249 -24.48 15.84 47.12
CA SER A 249 -23.90 14.81 47.97
C SER A 249 -23.82 13.44 47.29
N SER A 250 -24.86 13.06 46.54
CA SER A 250 -24.90 11.80 45.79
C SER A 250 -23.96 11.85 44.59
N ALA A 251 -23.98 12.95 43.82
CA ALA A 251 -23.08 13.16 42.69
C ALA A 251 -21.61 13.14 43.12
N TYR A 252 -21.27 13.78 44.26
CA TYR A 252 -19.93 13.76 44.83
C TYR A 252 -19.43 12.33 45.12
N LYS A 253 -20.25 11.48 45.76
CA LYS A 253 -19.86 10.09 46.07
C LYS A 253 -19.54 9.30 44.80
N ILE A 254 -20.44 9.37 43.81
CA ILE A 254 -20.30 8.63 42.54
C ILE A 254 -19.07 9.09 41.76
N LEU A 255 -18.89 10.41 41.59
CA LEU A 255 -17.76 10.96 40.85
C LEU A 255 -16.43 10.68 41.56
N LYS A 256 -16.38 10.78 42.88
CA LYS A 256 -15.18 10.47 43.67
C LYS A 256 -14.79 9.01 43.55
N GLU A 257 -15.75 8.08 43.63
CA GLU A 257 -15.47 6.65 43.48
C GLU A 257 -14.98 6.31 42.07
N LYS A 258 -15.64 6.85 41.03
CA LYS A 258 -15.24 6.66 39.64
C LYS A 258 -13.82 7.17 39.38
N LEU A 259 -13.50 8.38 39.84
CA LEU A 259 -12.15 8.95 39.72
C LEU A 259 -11.12 8.10 40.47
N SER A 260 -11.44 7.63 41.69
CA SER A 260 -10.55 6.78 42.46
C SER A 260 -10.24 5.48 41.72
N LYS A 261 -11.25 4.80 41.15
CA LYS A 261 -11.08 3.57 40.36
C LYS A 261 -10.21 3.81 39.12
N SER A 262 -10.46 4.89 38.36
CA SER A 262 -9.66 5.24 37.18
C SER A 262 -8.20 5.57 37.54
N ILE A 263 -7.96 6.29 38.64
CA ILE A 263 -6.60 6.61 39.11
C ILE A 263 -5.86 5.34 39.53
N HIS A 264 -6.50 4.45 40.30
CA HIS A 264 -5.89 3.18 40.68
C HIS A 264 -5.55 2.31 39.47
N TYR A 265 -6.41 2.31 38.44
CA TYR A 265 -6.11 1.62 37.19
C TYR A 265 -4.88 2.20 36.50
N LEU A 266 -4.78 3.53 36.35
CA LEU A 266 -3.60 4.17 35.74
C LEU A 266 -2.31 3.87 36.50
N ILE A 267 -2.35 3.93 37.84
CA ILE A 267 -1.19 3.57 38.68
C ILE A 267 -0.82 2.09 38.47
N SER A 268 -1.80 1.18 38.39
CA SER A 268 -1.54 -0.26 38.17
C SER A 268 -0.92 -0.56 36.79
N LYS A 269 -1.10 0.34 35.82
CA LYS A 269 -0.59 0.20 34.45
C LYS A 269 0.75 0.88 34.22
N GLU A 270 1.23 1.66 35.19
CA GLU A 270 2.52 2.35 35.10
C GLU A 270 3.68 1.38 34.85
N ASP A 271 3.72 0.26 35.58
CA ASP A 271 4.76 -0.76 35.41
C ASP A 271 4.71 -1.42 34.03
N GLN A 272 3.50 -1.67 33.49
CA GLN A 272 3.35 -2.23 32.15
C GLN A 272 3.93 -1.29 31.08
N VAL A 273 3.65 0.01 31.18
CA VAL A 273 4.21 1.01 30.25
C VAL A 273 5.73 1.08 30.39
N ARG A 274 6.26 1.02 31.62
CA ARG A 274 7.71 0.98 31.85
C ARG A 274 8.37 -0.24 31.21
N THR A 275 7.77 -1.42 31.33
CA THR A 275 8.26 -2.64 30.65
C THR A 275 8.21 -2.52 29.13
N GLN A 276 7.16 -1.91 28.58
CA GLN A 276 7.07 -1.67 27.14
C GLN A 276 8.16 -0.72 26.65
N ILE A 277 8.47 0.34 27.40
CA ILE A 277 9.57 1.25 27.09
C ILE A 277 10.90 0.48 27.09
N SER A 278 11.19 -0.32 28.13
CA SER A 278 12.43 -1.10 28.17
C SER A 278 12.54 -2.11 27.03
N HIS A 279 11.43 -2.71 26.60
CA HIS A 279 11.42 -3.63 25.47
C HIS A 279 11.72 -2.90 24.15
N LEU A 280 11.17 -1.70 23.97
CA LEU A 280 11.47 -0.86 22.81
C LEU A 280 12.94 -0.41 22.81
N GLU A 281 13.50 -0.07 23.97
CA GLU A 281 14.93 0.29 24.09
C GLU A 281 15.85 -0.87 23.68
N VAL A 282 15.51 -2.11 24.09
CA VAL A 282 16.26 -3.31 23.66
C VAL A 282 16.16 -3.49 22.13
N LEU A 283 14.96 -3.41 21.56
CA LEU A 283 14.78 -3.55 20.10
C LEU A 283 15.52 -2.47 19.31
N ILE A 284 15.60 -1.25 19.83
CA ILE A 284 16.40 -0.18 19.22
C ILE A 284 17.87 -0.58 19.20
N ASN A 285 18.42 -1.01 20.34
CA ASN A 285 19.82 -1.43 20.43
C ASN A 285 20.13 -2.64 19.54
N GLU A 286 19.26 -3.66 19.51
CA GLU A 286 19.41 -4.81 18.62
C GLU A 286 19.38 -4.40 17.14
N THR A 287 18.53 -3.44 16.77
CA THR A 287 18.47 -2.94 15.40
C THR A 287 19.75 -2.18 15.02
N GLU A 288 20.30 -1.39 15.94
CA GLU A 288 21.58 -0.69 15.74
C GLU A 288 22.74 -1.68 15.58
N GLU A 289 22.85 -2.69 16.46
CA GLU A 289 23.88 -3.72 16.39
C GLU A 289 23.77 -4.54 15.10
N ASN A 290 22.56 -4.98 14.73
CA ASN A 290 22.33 -5.72 13.49
C ASN A 290 22.65 -4.88 12.25
N GLY A 291 22.29 -3.60 12.27
CA GLY A 291 22.65 -2.64 11.22
C GLY A 291 24.16 -2.52 11.07
N GLN A 292 24.88 -2.38 12.17
CA GLN A 292 26.34 -2.28 12.17
C GLN A 292 27.01 -3.56 11.64
N VAL A 293 26.49 -4.75 12.00
CA VAL A 293 26.99 -6.02 11.45
C VAL A 293 26.76 -6.09 9.93
N ALA A 294 25.60 -5.65 9.44
CA ALA A 294 25.31 -5.64 8.01
C ALA A 294 26.24 -4.66 7.25
N GLU A 295 26.52 -3.49 7.82
CA GLU A 295 27.49 -2.53 7.27
C GLU A 295 28.90 -3.11 7.20
N CYS A 296 29.38 -3.72 8.29
CA CYS A 296 30.68 -4.39 8.34
C CYS A 296 30.78 -5.51 7.29
N GLY A 297 29.74 -6.34 7.16
CA GLY A 297 29.69 -7.40 6.15
C GLY A 297 29.81 -6.85 4.72
N ALA A 298 29.07 -5.78 4.40
CA ALA A 298 29.15 -5.13 3.10
C ALA A 298 30.56 -4.58 2.82
N TYR A 299 31.16 -3.90 3.80
CA TYR A 299 32.53 -3.38 3.70
C TYR A 299 33.56 -4.49 3.44
N GLU A 300 33.50 -5.59 4.19
CA GLU A 300 34.41 -6.73 4.02
C GLU A 300 34.31 -7.38 2.62
N HIS A 301 33.11 -7.42 2.04
CA HIS A 301 32.93 -7.93 0.68
C HIS A 301 33.65 -7.07 -0.37
N PHE A 302 33.55 -5.75 -0.27
CA PHE A 302 34.24 -4.84 -1.18
C PHE A 302 35.77 -4.84 -0.97
N GLU A 303 36.25 -4.87 0.27
CA GLU A 303 37.69 -4.99 0.54
C GLU A 303 38.30 -6.26 -0.08
N ARG A 304 37.59 -7.38 -0.02
CA ARG A 304 38.03 -8.62 -0.67
C ARG A 304 38.10 -8.50 -2.20
N LEU A 305 37.15 -7.77 -2.81
CA LEU A 305 37.18 -7.49 -4.25
C LEU A 305 38.38 -6.58 -4.60
N PHE A 306 38.62 -5.52 -3.83
CA PHE A 306 39.76 -4.63 -4.04
C PHE A 306 41.09 -5.38 -3.93
N GLN A 307 41.24 -6.24 -2.91
CA GLN A 307 42.44 -7.06 -2.74
C GLN A 307 42.68 -7.95 -3.96
N THR A 308 41.65 -8.67 -4.41
CA THR A 308 41.73 -9.56 -5.58
C THR A 308 42.14 -8.79 -6.85
N LEU A 309 41.55 -7.62 -7.09
CA LEU A 309 41.89 -6.77 -8.23
C LEU A 309 43.33 -6.26 -8.15
N GLN A 310 43.78 -5.90 -6.95
CA GLN A 310 45.13 -5.40 -6.72
C GLN A 310 46.19 -6.50 -6.90
N GLU A 311 45.91 -7.72 -6.46
CA GLU A 311 46.75 -8.89 -6.68
C GLU A 311 46.89 -9.18 -8.18
N ARG A 312 45.78 -9.25 -8.93
CA ARG A 312 45.78 -9.45 -10.39
C ARG A 312 46.54 -8.38 -11.16
N LYS A 313 46.34 -7.11 -10.78
CA LYS A 313 47.10 -5.99 -11.34
C LYS A 313 48.60 -6.17 -11.12
N SER A 314 49.00 -6.56 -9.91
CA SER A 314 50.41 -6.72 -9.54
C SER A 314 51.06 -7.90 -10.29
N GLU A 315 50.36 -9.02 -10.42
CA GLU A 315 50.80 -10.19 -11.21
C GLU A 315 51.11 -9.80 -12.65
N MET A 316 50.16 -9.13 -13.33
CA MET A 316 50.30 -8.77 -14.74
C MET A 316 51.43 -7.76 -14.98
N LEU A 317 51.57 -6.76 -14.10
CA LEU A 317 52.68 -5.80 -14.18
C LEU A 317 54.03 -6.47 -13.97
N ASN A 318 54.11 -7.45 -13.05
CA ASN A 318 55.33 -8.22 -12.82
C ASN A 318 55.70 -9.07 -14.05
N SER A 319 54.74 -9.70 -14.73
CA SER A 319 54.99 -10.44 -15.97
C SER A 319 55.55 -9.55 -17.09
N ILE A 320 54.99 -8.35 -17.27
CA ILE A 320 55.49 -7.36 -18.24
C ILE A 320 56.92 -6.93 -17.88
N ALA A 321 57.16 -6.62 -16.61
CA ALA A 321 58.48 -6.23 -16.13
C ALA A 321 59.53 -7.33 -16.36
N GLN A 322 59.19 -8.59 -16.07
CA GLN A 322 60.08 -9.74 -16.32
C GLN A 322 60.36 -9.94 -17.81
N SER A 323 59.34 -9.88 -18.66
CA SER A 323 59.52 -10.00 -20.13
C SER A 323 60.40 -8.88 -20.66
N LYS A 324 60.20 -7.64 -20.19
CA LYS A 324 61.04 -6.49 -20.51
C LYS A 324 62.50 -6.71 -20.10
N THR A 325 62.74 -7.12 -18.86
CA THR A 325 64.10 -7.36 -18.36
C THR A 325 64.80 -8.44 -19.19
N ARG A 326 64.13 -9.57 -19.44
CA ARG A 326 64.68 -10.67 -20.25
C ARG A 326 65.05 -10.24 -21.67
N ARG A 327 64.18 -9.49 -22.35
CA ARG A 327 64.45 -8.98 -23.71
C ARG A 327 65.61 -7.98 -23.72
N LEU A 328 65.66 -7.08 -22.73
CA LEU A 328 66.76 -6.13 -22.58
C LEU A 328 68.10 -6.84 -22.33
N GLU A 329 68.11 -7.89 -21.51
CA GLU A 329 69.31 -8.70 -21.27
C GLU A 329 69.79 -9.40 -22.55
N GLN A 330 68.87 -9.99 -23.33
CA GLN A 330 69.21 -10.62 -24.62
C GLN A 330 69.80 -9.62 -25.62
N LEU A 331 69.17 -8.44 -25.76
CA LEU A 331 69.65 -7.40 -26.67
C LEU A 331 70.98 -6.80 -26.19
N ARG A 332 71.16 -6.56 -24.88
CA ARG A 332 72.43 -6.09 -24.32
C ARG A 332 73.55 -7.10 -24.52
N GLY A 333 73.28 -8.38 -24.29
CA GLY A 333 74.25 -9.46 -24.56
C GLY A 333 74.65 -9.52 -26.03
N GLN A 334 73.70 -9.35 -26.95
CA GLN A 334 74.00 -9.27 -28.39
C GLN A 334 74.87 -8.03 -28.72
N VAL A 335 74.60 -6.88 -28.08
CA VAL A 335 75.45 -5.69 -28.24
C VAL A 335 76.88 -5.97 -27.75
N GLU A 336 77.05 -6.58 -26.58
CA GLU A 336 78.37 -6.95 -26.04
C GLU A 336 79.12 -7.93 -26.94
N GLU A 337 78.43 -8.93 -27.52
CA GLU A 337 79.03 -9.88 -28.47
C GLU A 337 79.57 -9.17 -29.72
N TYR A 338 78.76 -8.29 -30.33
CA TYR A 338 79.17 -7.54 -31.52
C TYR A 338 80.23 -6.47 -31.20
N GLN A 339 80.22 -5.89 -30.00
CA GLN A 339 81.30 -5.03 -29.52
C GLN A 339 82.61 -5.80 -29.38
N GLY A 340 82.59 -7.01 -28.78
CA GLY A 340 83.76 -7.89 -28.70
C GLY A 340 84.27 -8.34 -30.08
N MET A 341 83.37 -8.56 -31.05
CA MET A 341 83.77 -8.77 -32.45
C MET A 341 84.49 -7.56 -33.05
N LEU A 342 84.10 -6.34 -32.69
CA LEU A 342 84.79 -5.11 -33.12
C LEU A 342 86.17 -4.97 -32.47
N GLU A 343 86.31 -5.33 -31.19
CA GLU A 343 87.59 -5.35 -30.47
C GLU A 343 88.58 -6.36 -31.07
N ASN A 344 88.06 -7.43 -31.71
CA ASN A 344 88.85 -8.33 -32.56
C ASN A 344 89.36 -7.70 -33.87
N SER A 345 89.31 -6.37 -34.05
CA SER A 345 89.96 -5.66 -35.18
C SER A 345 91.46 -6.02 -35.33
N GLY A 346 92.11 -6.42 -34.24
CA GLY A 346 93.46 -6.97 -34.24
C GLY A 346 93.60 -8.26 -35.06
N LEU A 347 92.52 -9.00 -35.32
CA LEU A 347 92.51 -10.15 -36.23
C LEU A 347 92.77 -9.75 -37.68
N VAL A 348 92.26 -8.59 -38.10
CA VAL A 348 92.53 -8.04 -39.45
C VAL A 348 94.00 -7.63 -39.55
N GLY A 349 94.53 -6.94 -38.53
CA GLY A 349 95.95 -6.62 -38.46
C GLY A 349 96.84 -7.88 -38.42
N TYR A 350 96.49 -8.86 -37.60
CA TYR A 350 97.18 -10.16 -37.54
C TYR A 350 97.11 -10.91 -38.86
N ALA A 351 95.96 -10.91 -39.53
CA ALA A 351 95.82 -11.49 -40.86
C ALA A 351 96.73 -10.80 -41.89
N GLN A 352 96.81 -9.48 -41.85
CA GLN A 352 97.70 -8.69 -42.69
C GLN A 352 99.18 -8.99 -42.43
N GLU A 353 99.58 -9.22 -41.17
CA GLU A 353 100.96 -9.63 -40.85
C GLU A 353 101.26 -11.06 -41.30
N VAL A 354 100.34 -12.02 -41.10
CA VAL A 354 100.50 -13.41 -41.58
C VAL A 354 100.65 -13.47 -43.10
N LEU A 355 100.00 -12.57 -43.84
CA LEU A 355 100.14 -12.46 -45.31
C LEU A 355 101.54 -11.99 -45.77
N LYS A 356 102.37 -11.43 -44.89
CA LYS A 356 103.76 -11.03 -45.20
C LYS A 356 104.76 -12.18 -45.00
N GLU A 357 104.34 -13.30 -44.44
CA GLU A 357 105.22 -14.44 -44.19
C GLU A 357 105.72 -15.04 -45.51
N THR A 358 107.02 -15.34 -45.56
CA THR A 358 107.70 -15.77 -46.80
C THR A 358 107.99 -17.27 -46.82
N ASP A 359 108.08 -17.90 -45.64
CA ASP A 359 108.23 -19.35 -45.52
C ASP A 359 106.90 -20.08 -45.74
N GLN A 360 106.88 -20.97 -46.73
CA GLN A 360 105.67 -21.66 -47.16
C GLN A 360 105.09 -22.58 -46.08
N SER A 361 105.96 -23.26 -45.31
CA SER A 361 105.54 -24.16 -44.22
C SER A 361 104.92 -23.41 -43.05
N CYS A 362 105.58 -22.34 -42.58
CA CYS A 362 105.13 -21.49 -41.48
C CYS A 362 103.82 -20.76 -41.84
N PHE A 363 103.70 -20.28 -43.09
CA PHE A 363 102.47 -19.67 -43.58
C PHE A 363 101.31 -20.66 -43.54
N VAL A 364 101.46 -21.85 -44.15
CA VAL A 364 100.37 -22.85 -44.23
C VAL A 364 99.93 -23.33 -42.84
N GLN A 365 100.86 -23.48 -41.89
CA GLN A 365 100.55 -23.84 -40.50
C GLN A 365 99.59 -22.85 -39.83
N THR A 366 99.75 -21.56 -40.10
CA THR A 366 99.01 -20.47 -39.44
C THR A 366 97.76 -20.07 -40.23
N ALA A 367 97.83 -20.10 -41.57
CA ALA A 367 96.78 -19.68 -42.48
C ALA A 367 95.47 -20.47 -42.30
N LYS A 368 95.54 -21.78 -42.00
CA LYS A 368 94.34 -22.61 -41.80
C LYS A 368 93.54 -22.21 -40.55
N GLN A 369 94.22 -21.92 -39.43
CA GLN A 369 93.56 -21.45 -38.22
C GLN A 369 92.99 -20.04 -38.41
N LEU A 370 93.74 -19.17 -39.09
CA LEU A 370 93.32 -17.82 -39.40
C LEU A 370 92.07 -17.80 -40.29
N HIS A 371 92.08 -18.57 -41.39
CA HIS A 371 90.94 -18.71 -42.29
C HIS A 371 89.68 -19.18 -41.56
N THR A 372 89.83 -20.13 -40.63
CA THR A 372 88.71 -20.64 -39.82
C THR A 372 88.11 -19.55 -38.90
N ARG A 373 88.97 -18.71 -38.29
CA ARG A 373 88.52 -17.58 -37.45
C ARG A 373 87.84 -16.48 -38.27
N ILE A 374 88.39 -16.16 -39.45
CA ILE A 374 87.81 -15.19 -40.38
C ILE A 374 86.47 -15.70 -40.92
N ALA A 375 86.39 -16.96 -41.34
CA ALA A 375 85.16 -17.59 -41.84
C ALA A 375 84.05 -17.54 -40.79
N LYS A 376 84.36 -17.92 -39.53
CA LYS A 376 83.39 -17.84 -38.42
C LYS A 376 82.89 -16.43 -38.17
N SER A 377 83.77 -15.43 -38.24
CA SER A 377 83.41 -14.02 -38.04
C SER A 377 82.60 -13.45 -39.22
N THR A 378 82.91 -13.86 -40.46
CA THR A 378 82.17 -13.43 -41.66
C THR A 378 80.81 -14.10 -41.79
N GLU A 379 80.65 -15.32 -41.28
CA GLU A 379 79.35 -15.99 -41.22
C GLU A 379 78.39 -15.28 -40.26
N SER A 380 78.85 -14.90 -39.06
CA SER A 380 78.05 -14.09 -38.10
C SER A 380 77.59 -12.75 -38.67
N LEU A 381 78.38 -12.12 -39.56
CA LEU A 381 78.04 -10.85 -40.21
C LEU A 381 77.01 -10.99 -41.35
N ARG A 382 76.88 -12.18 -41.95
CA ARG A 382 75.97 -12.40 -43.10
C ARG A 382 74.50 -12.49 -42.70
N THR A 383 74.20 -12.78 -41.44
CA THR A 383 72.83 -12.98 -40.95
C THR A 383 72.60 -12.24 -39.63
N PHE A 384 72.44 -10.92 -39.71
CA PHE A 384 72.01 -10.14 -38.55
C PHE A 384 70.51 -10.26 -38.33
N HIS A 385 70.10 -10.72 -37.15
CA HIS A 385 68.73 -10.65 -36.65
C HIS A 385 68.76 -10.22 -35.18
N PRO A 386 67.87 -9.31 -34.74
CA PRO A 386 67.77 -8.96 -33.33
C PRO A 386 67.49 -10.18 -32.45
N ALA A 387 68.18 -10.28 -31.31
CA ALA A 387 68.02 -11.40 -30.37
C ALA A 387 66.65 -11.45 -29.68
N ALA A 388 65.91 -10.34 -29.71
CA ALA A 388 64.54 -10.24 -29.21
C ALA A 388 63.76 -9.15 -29.96
N ASP A 389 62.43 -9.33 -30.04
CA ASP A 389 61.50 -8.31 -30.53
C ASP A 389 61.22 -7.25 -29.44
N PRO A 390 61.29 -5.94 -29.73
CA PRO A 390 60.90 -4.89 -28.79
C PRO A 390 59.39 -4.79 -28.50
N SER A 391 58.52 -5.40 -29.32
CA SER A 391 57.06 -5.28 -29.18
C SER A 391 56.50 -6.01 -27.95
N PHE A 392 55.44 -5.47 -27.35
CA PHE A 392 54.67 -6.07 -26.25
C PHE A 392 53.22 -6.41 -26.65
N ASP A 393 52.95 -6.58 -27.95
CA ASP A 393 51.60 -6.84 -28.48
C ASP A 393 50.92 -8.10 -27.90
N GLU A 394 51.69 -9.00 -27.28
CA GLU A 394 51.17 -10.17 -26.55
C GLU A 394 50.46 -9.83 -25.23
N PHE A 395 50.64 -8.62 -24.70
CA PHE A 395 50.03 -8.15 -23.46
C PHE A 395 48.83 -7.25 -23.74
N VAL A 396 47.67 -7.85 -24.03
CA VAL A 396 46.39 -7.15 -24.22
C VAL A 396 45.48 -7.40 -23.02
N LEU A 397 44.94 -6.33 -22.45
CA LEU A 397 43.97 -6.38 -21.36
C LEU A 397 42.66 -5.71 -21.79
N GLU A 398 41.56 -6.43 -21.68
CA GLU A 398 40.20 -5.90 -21.84
C GLU A 398 39.45 -6.07 -20.52
N THR A 399 38.91 -4.97 -19.97
CA THR A 399 38.20 -4.94 -18.66
C THR A 399 36.70 -4.69 -18.78
N SER A 400 36.18 -4.57 -20.00
CA SER A 400 34.81 -4.14 -20.29
C SER A 400 33.76 -5.03 -19.63
N ARG A 401 33.96 -6.36 -19.67
CA ARG A 401 33.08 -7.34 -19.05
C ARG A 401 33.09 -7.23 -17.53
N GLU A 402 34.27 -7.17 -16.92
CA GLU A 402 34.46 -7.10 -15.47
C GLU A 402 33.88 -5.79 -14.91
N GLU A 403 34.03 -4.67 -15.63
CA GLU A 403 33.39 -3.41 -15.28
C GLU A 403 31.86 -3.49 -15.32
N THR A 404 31.30 -4.21 -16.28
CA THR A 404 29.85 -4.43 -16.39
C THR A 404 29.36 -5.27 -15.21
N LEU A 405 30.05 -6.37 -14.91
CA LEU A 405 29.74 -7.21 -13.75
C LEU A 405 29.82 -6.44 -12.42
N LEU A 406 30.78 -5.53 -12.27
CA LEU A 406 30.89 -4.66 -11.08
C LEU A 406 29.76 -3.63 -11.00
N LYS A 407 29.30 -3.08 -12.13
CA LYS A 407 28.15 -2.14 -12.20
C LYS A 407 26.82 -2.82 -11.92
N GLU A 408 26.69 -4.10 -12.26
CA GLU A 408 25.50 -4.92 -12.02
C GLU A 408 25.41 -5.43 -10.57
N LEU A 409 26.45 -5.20 -9.74
CA LEU A 409 26.39 -5.49 -8.31
C LEU A 409 25.27 -4.68 -7.67
N CYS A 410 24.27 -5.38 -7.14
CA CYS A 410 23.11 -4.75 -6.53
C CYS A 410 23.08 -4.98 -5.03
N PHE A 411 22.89 -3.90 -4.29
CA PHE A 411 22.54 -3.94 -2.86
C PHE A 411 21.02 -4.09 -2.74
N GLY A 412 20.52 -5.28 -3.03
CA GLY A 412 19.08 -5.55 -3.09
C GLY A 412 18.70 -6.66 -2.12
N GLY A 413 17.74 -6.36 -1.24
CA GLY A 413 17.05 -7.36 -0.43
C GLY A 413 16.23 -8.32 -1.28
N VAL A 414 15.50 -9.19 -0.58
CA VAL A 414 14.59 -10.19 -1.12
C VAL A 414 13.75 -9.62 -2.29
N PRO A 415 13.70 -10.27 -3.47
CA PRO A 415 12.89 -9.81 -4.60
C PRO A 415 11.42 -9.63 -4.19
N GLU A 416 10.72 -8.68 -4.82
CA GLU A 416 9.27 -8.60 -4.63
C GLU A 416 8.58 -9.89 -5.13
N PRO A 417 7.50 -10.33 -4.46
CA PRO A 417 6.76 -11.52 -4.87
C PRO A 417 6.15 -11.29 -6.25
N PRO A 418 6.34 -12.22 -7.22
CA PRO A 418 5.68 -12.15 -8.51
C PRO A 418 4.16 -12.25 -8.36
N ILE A 419 3.41 -11.69 -9.31
CA ILE A 419 1.93 -11.72 -9.28
C ILE A 419 1.44 -12.56 -10.46
N ILE A 420 0.68 -13.63 -10.18
CA ILE A 420 0.11 -14.50 -11.23
C ILE A 420 -0.96 -13.73 -12.00
N ASP A 421 -0.78 -13.64 -13.31
CA ASP A 421 -1.68 -12.97 -14.23
C ASP A 421 -2.82 -13.92 -14.64
N LEU A 422 -3.99 -13.73 -14.02
CA LEU A 422 -5.19 -14.51 -14.30
C LEU A 422 -5.68 -14.36 -15.74
N SER A 423 -5.42 -13.22 -16.39
CA SER A 423 -5.89 -12.95 -17.75
C SER A 423 -5.13 -13.76 -18.80
N ARG A 424 -3.86 -14.07 -18.52
CA ARG A 424 -2.97 -14.83 -19.40
C ARG A 424 -2.80 -16.30 -18.99
N SER A 425 -3.09 -16.63 -17.74
CA SER A 425 -2.99 -18.00 -17.22
C SER A 425 -4.18 -18.86 -17.63
N ARG A 426 -3.96 -20.12 -18.02
CA ARG A 426 -4.97 -21.07 -18.45
C ARG A 426 -4.66 -22.45 -17.90
N VAL A 427 -5.67 -23.14 -17.36
CA VAL A 427 -5.51 -24.47 -16.78
C VAL A 427 -6.53 -25.43 -17.38
N TYR A 428 -6.03 -26.32 -18.24
CA TYR A 428 -6.80 -27.41 -18.83
C TYR A 428 -6.21 -28.76 -18.36
N ASN A 429 -5.88 -29.67 -19.27
CA ASN A 429 -5.06 -30.85 -18.96
C ASN A 429 -3.60 -30.47 -18.63
N GLU A 430 -3.15 -29.38 -19.25
CA GLU A 430 -1.90 -28.69 -18.95
C GLU A 430 -2.25 -27.27 -18.49
N GLY A 431 -1.49 -26.74 -17.54
CA GLY A 431 -1.65 -25.40 -16.99
C GLY A 431 -0.54 -24.47 -17.43
N LEU A 432 -0.84 -23.51 -18.29
CA LEU A 432 0.05 -22.38 -18.58
C LEU A 432 -0.18 -21.31 -17.51
N LEU A 433 0.81 -21.09 -16.66
CA LEU A 433 0.78 -20.06 -15.62
C LEU A 433 1.71 -18.93 -16.06
N CYS A 434 1.18 -17.72 -16.13
CA CYS A 434 1.93 -16.51 -16.43
C CYS A 434 1.92 -15.60 -15.20
N TRP A 435 3.02 -14.90 -14.93
CA TRP A 435 3.11 -13.90 -13.86
C TRP A 435 3.82 -12.65 -14.34
N GLN A 436 3.57 -11.55 -13.63
CA GLN A 436 4.20 -10.27 -13.84
C GLN A 436 5.20 -10.03 -12.70
N LEU A 437 6.38 -9.54 -13.08
CA LEU A 437 7.40 -9.02 -12.17
C LEU A 437 7.22 -7.50 -12.13
N ALA A 438 7.39 -6.88 -10.97
CA ALA A 438 7.29 -5.42 -10.88
C ALA A 438 8.38 -4.77 -11.76
N GLU A 439 8.01 -3.73 -12.51
CA GLU A 439 8.88 -3.11 -13.53
C GLU A 439 10.20 -2.55 -12.96
N ASP A 440 10.20 -2.20 -11.66
CA ASP A 440 11.37 -1.71 -10.91
C ASP A 440 12.23 -2.83 -10.29
N THR A 441 11.93 -4.11 -10.55
CA THR A 441 12.67 -5.22 -9.94
C THR A 441 13.96 -5.54 -10.69
N LEU A 442 15.02 -5.69 -9.89
CA LEU A 442 16.33 -6.16 -10.36
C LEU A 442 16.21 -7.59 -10.89
N ALA A 443 17.04 -7.95 -11.88
CA ALA A 443 17.01 -9.26 -12.51
C ALA A 443 17.02 -10.41 -11.48
N THR A 444 15.96 -11.23 -11.50
CA THR A 444 15.83 -12.46 -10.70
C THR A 444 16.58 -13.61 -11.37
N ASP A 445 17.27 -14.45 -10.59
CA ASP A 445 18.05 -15.57 -11.13
C ASP A 445 17.14 -16.65 -11.73
N HIS A 446 16.06 -16.97 -11.01
CA HIS A 446 15.03 -17.92 -11.42
C HIS A 446 13.78 -17.74 -10.55
N GLN A 447 12.66 -18.29 -11.01
CA GLN A 447 11.42 -18.40 -10.25
C GLN A 447 11.08 -19.87 -10.01
N VAL A 448 10.28 -20.10 -8.97
CA VAL A 448 9.79 -21.43 -8.59
C VAL A 448 8.28 -21.34 -8.44
N LEU A 449 7.56 -22.13 -9.25
CA LEU A 449 6.12 -22.30 -9.14
C LEU A 449 5.84 -23.52 -8.25
N GLU A 450 4.86 -23.37 -7.38
CA GLU A 450 4.32 -24.44 -6.56
C GLU A 450 2.84 -24.60 -6.82
N TYR A 451 2.38 -25.85 -6.87
CA TYR A 451 0.96 -26.16 -7.03
C TYR A 451 0.52 -27.33 -6.16
N ARG A 452 -0.77 -27.38 -5.83
CA ARG A 452 -1.37 -28.50 -5.10
C ARG A 452 -2.82 -28.73 -5.54
N ARG A 453 -3.26 -29.98 -5.51
CA ARG A 453 -4.67 -30.34 -5.69
C ARG A 453 -5.44 -30.08 -4.39
N LEU A 454 -6.60 -29.44 -4.48
CA LEU A 454 -7.49 -29.14 -3.37
C LEU A 454 -8.65 -30.15 -3.35
N GLY A 455 -8.98 -30.70 -2.18
CA GLY A 455 -10.17 -31.55 -1.99
C GLY A 455 -9.99 -33.05 -2.23
N ALA A 456 -8.76 -33.56 -2.31
CA ALA A 456 -8.54 -35.01 -2.18
C ALA A 456 -8.98 -35.46 -0.78
N GLU A 457 -9.77 -36.53 -0.69
CA GLU A 457 -10.12 -37.16 0.58
C GLU A 457 -8.85 -37.37 1.41
N GLN A 458 -8.98 -37.16 2.72
CA GLN A 458 -7.89 -37.22 3.69
C GLN A 458 -7.31 -38.63 3.74
N ASP A 459 -6.43 -38.97 2.80
CA ASP A 459 -5.46 -40.04 3.01
C ASP A 459 -4.44 -39.50 4.02
N GLU A 460 -4.55 -40.06 5.23
CA GLU A 460 -3.62 -39.87 6.33
C GLU A 460 -2.18 -40.03 5.80
N GLU A 461 -1.37 -38.98 6.02
CA GLU A 461 0.06 -38.84 5.68
C GLU A 461 0.46 -38.22 4.31
N GLY A 462 -0.46 -37.90 3.38
CA GLY A 462 -0.10 -37.35 2.05
C GLY A 462 -0.64 -35.97 1.63
N ALA A 463 -1.70 -35.45 2.28
CA ALA A 463 -2.61 -34.47 1.67
C ALA A 463 -2.25 -32.97 1.76
N SER A 464 -0.98 -32.56 1.86
CA SER A 464 -0.61 -31.12 1.78
C SER A 464 0.81 -30.84 1.32
N HIS A 465 1.40 -31.69 0.48
CA HIS A 465 2.68 -31.35 -0.14
C HIS A 465 2.45 -30.47 -1.38
N TRP A 466 3.11 -29.31 -1.43
CA TRP A 466 3.18 -28.50 -2.63
C TRP A 466 4.11 -29.18 -3.63
N CYS A 467 3.62 -29.45 -4.84
CA CYS A 467 4.46 -29.92 -5.95
C CYS A 467 5.30 -28.74 -6.46
N LEU A 468 6.62 -28.91 -6.51
CA LEU A 468 7.54 -27.90 -7.02
C LEU A 468 7.81 -28.14 -8.50
N THR A 469 7.78 -27.08 -9.30
CA THR A 469 8.32 -27.11 -10.67
C THR A 469 9.84 -26.92 -10.66
N ASP A 470 10.49 -27.27 -11.77
CA ASP A 470 11.87 -26.88 -12.04
C ASP A 470 12.05 -25.35 -12.05
N ARG A 471 13.32 -24.91 -12.01
CA ARG A 471 13.70 -23.50 -12.08
C ARG A 471 13.20 -22.88 -13.38
N VAL A 472 12.38 -21.83 -13.27
CA VAL A 472 11.80 -21.12 -14.40
C VAL A 472 12.60 -19.83 -14.63
N TYR A 473 13.07 -19.62 -15.86
CA TYR A 473 13.92 -18.47 -16.24
C TYR A 473 13.15 -17.38 -17.02
N GLY A 474 11.83 -17.30 -16.84
CA GLY A 474 10.96 -16.37 -17.55
C GLY A 474 9.58 -16.23 -16.90
N PRO A 475 8.73 -15.30 -17.36
CA PRO A 475 7.48 -14.90 -16.68
C PRO A 475 6.34 -15.92 -16.83
N SER A 476 6.63 -17.16 -17.24
CA SER A 476 5.62 -18.19 -17.42
C SER A 476 6.19 -19.60 -17.40
N THR A 477 5.39 -20.57 -16.99
CA THR A 477 5.71 -21.99 -17.08
C THR A 477 4.47 -22.83 -17.40
N VAL A 478 4.68 -24.04 -17.90
CA VAL A 478 3.62 -25.02 -18.16
C VAL A 478 3.73 -26.15 -17.13
N VAL A 479 2.62 -26.45 -16.46
CA VAL A 479 2.45 -27.57 -15.55
C VAL A 479 1.69 -28.67 -16.27
N CYS A 480 2.29 -29.86 -16.38
CA CYS A 480 1.69 -31.02 -17.01
C CYS A 480 1.03 -31.96 -15.98
N ASP A 481 0.34 -32.99 -16.46
CA ASP A 481 -0.22 -34.09 -15.66
C ASP A 481 -1.23 -33.64 -14.60
N LEU A 482 -2.00 -32.59 -14.89
CA LEU A 482 -3.11 -32.17 -14.04
C LEU A 482 -4.30 -33.11 -14.24
N GLU A 483 -4.90 -33.57 -13.15
CA GLU A 483 -6.07 -34.43 -13.21
C GLU A 483 -7.30 -33.66 -13.67
N ALA A 484 -8.15 -34.30 -14.46
CA ALA A 484 -9.42 -33.73 -14.89
C ALA A 484 -10.37 -33.50 -13.70
N ASN A 485 -11.28 -32.54 -13.86
CA ASN A 485 -12.32 -32.21 -12.89
C ASN A 485 -11.82 -31.95 -11.45
N SER A 486 -10.66 -31.32 -11.32
CA SER A 486 -9.96 -31.13 -10.04
C SER A 486 -9.63 -29.66 -9.82
N LEU A 487 -9.69 -29.22 -8.57
CA LEU A 487 -9.32 -27.86 -8.17
C LEU A 487 -7.84 -27.82 -7.79
N TYR A 488 -7.08 -26.87 -8.33
CA TYR A 488 -5.67 -26.69 -8.03
C TYR A 488 -5.39 -25.28 -7.51
N SER A 489 -4.53 -25.16 -6.49
CA SER A 489 -3.97 -23.89 -6.02
C SER A 489 -2.55 -23.73 -6.52
N PHE A 490 -2.19 -22.53 -6.98
CA PHE A 490 -0.87 -22.18 -7.51
C PHE A 490 -0.30 -20.96 -6.79
N ARG A 491 1.02 -20.96 -6.57
CA ARG A 491 1.78 -19.83 -6.03
C ARG A 491 3.18 -19.80 -6.60
N VAL A 492 3.75 -18.62 -6.80
CA VAL A 492 5.09 -18.45 -7.38
C VAL A 492 5.95 -17.58 -6.48
N ARG A 493 7.25 -17.82 -6.45
CA ARG A 493 8.23 -16.97 -5.79
C ARG A 493 9.46 -16.75 -6.67
N SER A 494 10.11 -15.62 -6.46
CA SER A 494 11.35 -15.23 -7.12
C SER A 494 12.55 -15.58 -6.24
N CYS A 495 13.65 -16.00 -6.87
CA CYS A 495 14.92 -16.27 -6.20
C CYS A 495 16.01 -15.37 -6.76
N ARG A 496 16.85 -14.82 -5.87
CA ARG A 496 18.03 -14.03 -6.21
C ARG A 496 19.14 -14.24 -5.20
N ASN A 497 20.33 -14.63 -5.63
CA ASN A 497 21.48 -14.90 -4.76
C ASN A 497 21.14 -15.86 -3.61
N SER A 498 20.30 -16.87 -3.87
CA SER A 498 19.75 -17.82 -2.88
C SER A 498 18.78 -17.21 -1.83
N LEU A 499 18.41 -15.93 -1.98
CA LEU A 499 17.34 -15.30 -1.22
C LEU A 499 16.01 -15.47 -1.98
N TYR A 500 14.98 -15.89 -1.27
CA TYR A 500 13.66 -16.14 -1.84
C TYR A 500 12.68 -15.05 -1.44
N SER A 501 11.89 -14.56 -2.40
CA SER A 501 10.71 -13.75 -2.12
C SER A 501 9.71 -14.50 -1.26
N PRO A 502 8.83 -13.79 -0.53
CA PRO A 502 7.54 -14.34 -0.15
C PRO A 502 6.85 -14.94 -1.39
N TYR A 503 5.94 -15.90 -1.17
CA TYR A 503 5.11 -16.39 -2.25
C TYR A 503 4.11 -15.34 -2.70
N SER A 504 3.74 -15.39 -3.98
CA SER A 504 2.59 -14.70 -4.53
C SER A 504 1.31 -15.07 -3.76
N PRO A 505 0.25 -14.24 -3.85
CA PRO A 505 -1.08 -14.69 -3.51
C PRO A 505 -1.41 -16.02 -4.21
N GLU A 506 -2.07 -16.92 -3.48
CA GLU A 506 -2.55 -18.19 -4.04
C GLU A 506 -3.67 -17.90 -5.04
N VAL A 507 -3.58 -18.51 -6.21
CA VAL A 507 -4.65 -18.47 -7.22
C VAL A 507 -5.17 -19.87 -7.46
N THR A 508 -6.48 -20.00 -7.60
CA THR A 508 -7.14 -21.29 -7.82
C THR A 508 -7.68 -21.41 -9.23
N PHE A 509 -7.43 -22.56 -9.84
CA PHE A 509 -8.00 -22.93 -11.13
C PHE A 509 -8.68 -24.29 -11.03
N HIS A 510 -9.72 -24.49 -11.82
CA HIS A 510 -10.43 -25.75 -11.93
C HIS A 510 -10.17 -26.37 -13.31
N THR A 511 -9.65 -27.60 -13.33
CA THR A 511 -9.43 -28.31 -14.61
C THR A 511 -10.78 -28.73 -15.21
N PRO A 512 -10.91 -28.79 -16.54
CA PRO A 512 -12.16 -29.16 -17.18
C PRO A 512 -12.57 -30.60 -16.82
N PRO A 513 -13.87 -30.93 -16.92
CA PRO A 513 -14.40 -32.23 -16.54
C PRO A 513 -14.00 -33.38 -17.49
N ALA A 514 -13.34 -33.05 -18.60
CA ALA A 514 -12.85 -33.99 -19.60
C ALA A 514 -11.66 -33.38 -20.36
N PRO A 515 -10.87 -34.19 -21.07
CA PRO A 515 -9.80 -33.71 -21.92
C PRO A 515 -10.25 -32.63 -22.91
N ALA A 516 -9.39 -31.63 -23.11
CA ALA A 516 -9.63 -30.58 -24.09
C ALA A 516 -9.57 -31.14 -25.52
N PHE A 517 -10.61 -30.84 -26.30
CA PHE A 517 -10.82 -31.28 -27.67
C PHE A 517 -10.61 -30.11 -28.63
N GLY A 518 -9.56 -30.20 -29.43
CA GLY A 518 -9.23 -29.20 -30.45
C GLY A 518 -9.89 -29.51 -31.79
N PHE A 519 -10.51 -28.50 -32.40
CA PHE A 519 -11.05 -28.55 -33.76
C PHE A 519 -10.99 -27.14 -34.37
N LEU A 520 -11.15 -27.04 -35.69
CA LEU A 520 -11.35 -25.78 -36.40
C LEU A 520 -12.70 -25.80 -37.10
N PHE A 521 -13.17 -24.65 -37.56
CA PHE A 521 -14.39 -24.58 -38.35
C PHE A 521 -14.20 -25.21 -39.74
N ASN A 522 -15.14 -26.07 -40.14
CA ASN A 522 -15.12 -26.77 -41.41
C ASN A 522 -15.56 -25.85 -42.56
N ASP A 523 -14.76 -25.78 -43.63
CA ASP A 523 -15.03 -24.99 -44.83
C ASP A 523 -15.82 -25.75 -45.91
N ASN A 524 -16.04 -27.07 -45.73
CA ASN A 524 -16.69 -27.93 -46.72
C ASN A 524 -18.14 -28.34 -46.35
N CYS A 525 -18.59 -28.13 -45.11
CA CYS A 525 -19.90 -28.60 -44.63
C CYS A 525 -20.65 -27.50 -43.87
N GLY A 526 -21.88 -27.17 -44.31
CA GLY A 526 -22.71 -26.09 -43.74
C GLY A 526 -22.26 -24.66 -44.11
N PHE A 527 -21.06 -24.49 -44.67
CA PHE A 527 -20.49 -23.20 -45.00
C PHE A 527 -21.07 -22.59 -46.30
N SER A 528 -21.65 -21.39 -46.20
CA SER A 528 -21.92 -20.53 -47.35
C SER A 528 -20.96 -19.35 -47.31
N SER A 529 -20.06 -19.24 -48.28
CA SER A 529 -19.10 -18.14 -48.40
C SER A 529 -19.75 -16.76 -48.58
N GLU A 530 -21.04 -16.73 -48.93
CA GLU A 530 -21.82 -15.50 -49.06
C GLU A 530 -22.43 -15.04 -47.72
N ARG A 531 -22.57 -15.94 -46.73
CA ARG A 531 -23.27 -15.68 -45.46
C ARG A 531 -22.43 -15.89 -44.20
N LEU A 532 -21.34 -16.66 -44.28
CA LEU A 532 -20.39 -16.87 -43.20
C LEU A 532 -18.97 -16.46 -43.63
N ALA A 533 -18.29 -15.70 -42.79
CA ALA A 533 -16.87 -15.38 -42.93
C ALA A 533 -16.05 -16.23 -41.96
N LEU A 534 -15.05 -16.95 -42.48
CA LEU A 534 -14.06 -17.66 -41.67
C LEU A 534 -12.77 -16.87 -41.56
N SER A 535 -12.14 -16.91 -40.38
CA SER A 535 -10.78 -16.39 -40.20
C SER A 535 -9.77 -17.17 -41.05
N LYS A 536 -8.61 -16.56 -41.34
CA LYS A 536 -7.51 -17.25 -42.03
C LYS A 536 -7.04 -18.52 -41.31
N ARG A 537 -7.18 -18.58 -39.98
CA ARG A 537 -6.82 -19.72 -39.12
C ARG A 537 -7.98 -20.71 -38.94
N ARG A 538 -9.19 -20.39 -39.41
CA ARG A 538 -10.44 -21.14 -39.20
C ARG A 538 -10.81 -21.34 -37.72
N ASP A 539 -10.31 -20.47 -36.85
CA ASP A 539 -10.61 -20.44 -35.41
C ASP A 539 -11.71 -19.44 -35.03
N SER A 540 -12.18 -18.64 -35.99
CA SER A 540 -13.35 -17.79 -35.81
C SER A 540 -14.25 -17.75 -37.03
N VAL A 541 -15.54 -17.57 -36.76
CA VAL A 541 -16.61 -17.49 -37.75
C VAL A 541 -17.54 -16.33 -37.42
N GLU A 542 -17.96 -15.58 -38.45
CA GLU A 542 -18.85 -14.44 -38.34
C GLU A 542 -19.97 -14.52 -39.39
N SER A 543 -21.21 -14.26 -38.97
CA SER A 543 -22.35 -14.14 -39.89
C SER A 543 -22.30 -12.79 -40.60
N MET A 544 -22.29 -12.81 -41.93
CA MET A 544 -22.31 -11.64 -42.79
C MET A 544 -23.61 -11.57 -43.60
N ALA A 545 -24.17 -10.38 -43.72
CA ALA A 545 -25.23 -10.13 -44.69
C ALA A 545 -24.60 -9.76 -46.04
N GLY A 546 -24.48 -10.73 -46.95
CA GLY A 546 -23.93 -10.50 -48.29
C GLY A 546 -24.74 -9.49 -49.11
N MET A 547 -24.08 -8.77 -50.03
CA MET A 547 -24.70 -7.71 -50.85
C MET A 547 -25.89 -8.21 -51.68
N ALA A 548 -25.82 -9.42 -52.23
CA ALA A 548 -26.90 -10.05 -52.99
C ALA A 548 -28.13 -10.36 -52.10
N PHE A 549 -27.90 -10.74 -50.85
CA PHE A 549 -28.95 -10.99 -49.86
C PHE A 549 -29.62 -9.69 -49.40
N LEU A 550 -28.83 -8.63 -49.16
CA LEU A 550 -29.34 -7.30 -48.82
C LEU A 550 -30.22 -6.71 -49.95
N LEU A 551 -29.79 -6.86 -51.21
CA LEU A 551 -30.53 -6.42 -52.39
C LEU A 551 -31.80 -7.25 -52.65
N ALA A 552 -31.82 -8.54 -52.27
CA ALA A 552 -32.99 -9.40 -52.36
C ALA A 552 -34.03 -9.06 -51.27
N ALA A 553 -33.58 -8.79 -50.04
CA ALA A 553 -34.45 -8.40 -48.93
C ALA A 553 -35.18 -7.07 -49.17
N GLU A 554 -34.52 -6.10 -49.84
CA GLU A 554 -35.11 -4.82 -50.23
C GLU A 554 -36.30 -4.97 -51.20
N ARG A 555 -36.30 -6.02 -52.04
CA ARG A 555 -37.34 -6.26 -53.05
C ARG A 555 -38.60 -6.95 -52.51
N VAL A 556 -38.52 -7.66 -51.38
CA VAL A 556 -39.60 -8.57 -50.92
C VAL A 556 -40.53 -7.92 -49.89
N GLN A 557 -40.17 -6.81 -49.23
CA GLN A 557 -40.99 -6.10 -48.21
C GLN A 557 -41.65 -6.96 -47.10
N THR A 558 -41.37 -8.27 -47.01
CA THR A 558 -41.81 -9.17 -45.94
C THR A 558 -40.63 -9.97 -45.39
N GLY A 559 -40.32 -9.78 -44.10
CA GLY A 559 -39.87 -10.81 -43.15
C GLY A 559 -38.68 -11.74 -43.43
N SER A 560 -37.87 -11.57 -44.48
CA SER A 560 -36.79 -12.52 -44.85
C SER A 560 -35.57 -12.58 -43.90
N TYR A 561 -35.67 -12.05 -42.67
CA TYR A 561 -34.52 -11.72 -41.82
C TYR A 561 -34.12 -12.78 -40.77
N MET A 562 -34.59 -14.04 -40.85
CA MET A 562 -34.48 -14.98 -39.73
C MET A 562 -33.89 -16.37 -40.05
N GLY A 563 -33.04 -16.50 -41.06
CA GLY A 563 -32.31 -17.75 -41.31
C GLY A 563 -31.14 -17.95 -40.32
N LEU A 564 -31.00 -19.16 -39.78
CA LEU A 564 -29.78 -19.57 -39.06
C LEU A 564 -28.78 -20.17 -40.06
N ASP A 565 -27.56 -19.66 -40.06
CA ASP A 565 -26.46 -20.24 -40.82
C ASP A 565 -25.65 -21.20 -39.96
N TYR A 566 -25.65 -22.47 -40.33
CA TYR A 566 -25.03 -23.53 -39.53
C TYR A 566 -23.62 -23.86 -40.01
N ILE A 567 -22.70 -24.02 -39.07
CA ILE A 567 -21.33 -24.48 -39.32
C ILE A 567 -20.93 -25.50 -38.26
N ILE A 568 -20.13 -26.47 -38.65
CA ILE A 568 -19.63 -27.54 -37.76
C ILE A 568 -18.11 -27.50 -37.64
N GLY A 569 -17.58 -28.19 -36.63
CA GLY A 569 -16.17 -28.48 -36.52
C GLY A 569 -15.68 -29.41 -37.64
N ASP A 570 -14.38 -29.34 -37.96
CA ASP A 570 -13.71 -30.21 -38.93
C ASP A 570 -13.39 -31.61 -38.36
N THR A 571 -13.42 -31.73 -37.02
CA THR A 571 -13.08 -32.95 -36.30
C THR A 571 -14.29 -33.47 -35.52
N GLY A 572 -14.57 -34.76 -35.66
CA GLY A 572 -15.70 -35.44 -35.02
C GLY A 572 -15.29 -36.23 -33.77
N ILE A 573 -16.29 -36.54 -32.94
CA ILE A 573 -16.19 -37.23 -31.66
C ILE A 573 -17.03 -38.51 -31.75
N SER A 574 -16.40 -39.66 -31.59
CA SER A 574 -17.06 -40.98 -31.75
C SER A 574 -17.03 -41.85 -30.50
N GLN A 575 -16.35 -41.42 -29.42
CA GLN A 575 -16.26 -42.14 -28.15
C GLN A 575 -15.74 -41.23 -27.03
N GLY A 576 -16.02 -41.60 -25.78
CA GLY A 576 -15.44 -40.96 -24.61
C GLY A 576 -16.04 -39.59 -24.28
N ARG A 577 -15.44 -38.94 -23.27
CA ARG A 577 -15.82 -37.61 -22.82
C ARG A 577 -14.83 -36.57 -23.33
N GLN A 578 -15.34 -35.49 -23.91
CA GLN A 578 -14.53 -34.43 -24.54
C GLN A 578 -15.03 -33.05 -24.12
N TYR A 579 -14.13 -32.08 -23.98
CA TYR A 579 -14.46 -30.71 -23.58
C TYR A 579 -13.88 -29.69 -24.56
N TRP A 580 -14.65 -28.68 -24.94
CA TRP A 580 -14.11 -27.51 -25.66
C TRP A 580 -14.74 -26.22 -25.14
N ALA A 581 -14.08 -25.09 -25.38
CA ALA A 581 -14.53 -23.78 -24.96
C ALA A 581 -14.44 -22.78 -26.12
N PHE A 582 -15.32 -21.79 -26.09
CA PHE A 582 -15.38 -20.74 -27.10
C PHE A 582 -15.91 -19.45 -26.48
N ARG A 583 -15.73 -18.35 -27.21
CA ARG A 583 -16.24 -17.01 -26.89
C ARG A 583 -17.22 -16.56 -27.97
N VAL A 584 -18.27 -15.86 -27.54
CA VAL A 584 -19.20 -15.14 -28.41
C VAL A 584 -18.93 -13.65 -28.24
N GLU A 585 -18.77 -12.92 -29.35
CA GLU A 585 -18.54 -11.47 -29.24
C GLU A 585 -19.75 -10.75 -28.64
N PRO A 586 -19.55 -9.72 -27.79
CA PRO A 586 -20.65 -9.03 -27.12
C PRO A 586 -21.68 -8.39 -28.07
N HIS A 587 -21.24 -8.00 -29.27
CA HIS A 587 -22.11 -7.42 -30.30
C HIS A 587 -22.88 -8.46 -31.13
N SER A 588 -22.69 -9.75 -30.85
CA SER A 588 -23.42 -10.83 -31.53
C SER A 588 -24.89 -10.79 -31.19
N TYR A 589 -25.75 -10.76 -32.21
CA TYR A 589 -27.19 -10.80 -32.02
C TYR A 589 -27.64 -12.15 -31.46
N LEU A 590 -27.46 -13.24 -32.22
CA LEU A 590 -27.85 -14.58 -31.77
C LEU A 590 -26.94 -15.66 -32.35
N VAL A 591 -26.49 -16.57 -31.48
CA VAL A 591 -25.70 -17.75 -31.80
C VAL A 591 -26.32 -18.95 -31.10
N LYS A 592 -26.48 -20.05 -31.82
CA LYS A 592 -26.86 -21.36 -31.29
C LYS A 592 -25.63 -22.25 -31.23
N VAL A 593 -25.40 -22.95 -30.13
CA VAL A 593 -24.17 -23.72 -29.88
C VAL A 593 -24.55 -25.12 -29.41
N GLY A 594 -23.81 -26.15 -29.80
CA GLY A 594 -24.01 -27.49 -29.27
C GLY A 594 -23.32 -28.55 -30.12
N VAL A 595 -24.02 -29.65 -30.36
CA VAL A 595 -23.49 -30.81 -31.09
C VAL A 595 -24.45 -31.27 -32.18
N ALA A 596 -23.91 -31.88 -33.24
CA ALA A 596 -24.65 -32.45 -34.35
C ALA A 596 -24.18 -33.87 -34.69
N SER A 597 -25.09 -34.73 -35.12
CA SER A 597 -24.78 -36.12 -35.51
C SER A 597 -24.57 -36.21 -37.03
N ASP A 598 -23.50 -36.88 -37.49
CA ASP A 598 -23.23 -37.10 -38.91
C ASP A 598 -24.35 -37.83 -39.65
N SER A 599 -24.90 -38.88 -39.04
CA SER A 599 -25.98 -39.69 -39.61
C SER A 599 -27.23 -38.83 -39.89
N LYS A 600 -27.54 -37.91 -38.97
CA LYS A 600 -28.67 -36.98 -39.11
C LYS A 600 -28.34 -35.77 -40.00
N LEU A 601 -27.07 -35.33 -40.03
CA LEU A 601 -26.61 -34.27 -40.93
C LEU A 601 -26.74 -34.70 -42.41
N LEU A 602 -26.39 -35.95 -42.74
CA LEU A 602 -26.54 -36.48 -44.09
C LEU A 602 -28.01 -36.44 -44.56
N GLU A 603 -28.96 -36.86 -43.71
CA GLU A 603 -30.39 -36.80 -44.01
C GLU A 603 -30.89 -35.36 -44.21
N TRP A 604 -30.38 -34.41 -43.42
CA TRP A 604 -30.72 -32.99 -43.51
C TRP A 604 -30.22 -32.33 -44.79
N PHE A 605 -28.98 -32.62 -45.21
CA PHE A 605 -28.44 -32.08 -46.45
C PHE A 605 -29.02 -32.74 -47.71
N HIS A 606 -29.51 -33.99 -47.62
CA HIS A 606 -30.10 -34.72 -48.75
C HIS A 606 -31.60 -34.44 -48.96
N ASN A 607 -32.30 -33.87 -47.96
CA ASN A 607 -33.72 -33.53 -48.05
C ASN A 607 -33.93 -32.03 -47.72
N PRO A 608 -33.75 -31.12 -48.68
CA PRO A 608 -33.99 -29.70 -48.47
C PRO A 608 -35.50 -29.47 -48.48
N ARG A 609 -36.19 -29.87 -47.40
CA ARG A 609 -37.56 -29.38 -47.19
C ARG A 609 -37.46 -27.87 -47.00
N ASP A 610 -38.06 -27.16 -47.94
CA ASP A 610 -38.33 -25.72 -47.92
C ASP A 610 -38.46 -25.18 -46.49
N THR A 611 -37.49 -24.39 -46.05
CA THR A 611 -37.67 -23.42 -44.97
C THR A 611 -38.43 -22.19 -45.46
N SER A 612 -39.45 -22.39 -46.31
CA SER A 612 -40.59 -21.49 -46.32
C SER A 612 -41.45 -21.87 -45.12
N SER A 613 -41.46 -21.01 -44.10
CA SER A 613 -42.45 -20.99 -43.03
C SER A 613 -43.84 -21.32 -43.56
N PRO A 614 -44.68 -22.09 -42.84
CA PRO A 614 -46.03 -22.42 -43.28
C PRO A 614 -46.77 -21.11 -43.61
N ARG A 615 -47.41 -21.08 -44.78
CA ARG A 615 -48.09 -19.92 -45.36
C ARG A 615 -48.86 -19.15 -44.28
N TYR A 616 -48.48 -17.89 -44.07
CA TYR A 616 -49.24 -16.91 -43.30
C TYR A 616 -50.53 -16.62 -44.10
N ASP A 617 -51.65 -17.20 -43.70
CA ASP A 617 -52.96 -16.65 -44.05
C ASP A 617 -53.05 -15.26 -43.40
N HIS A 618 -53.40 -14.26 -44.21
CA HIS A 618 -53.64 -12.91 -43.73
C HIS A 618 -54.85 -12.90 -42.78
N ASP A 619 -54.68 -12.12 -41.72
CA ASP A 619 -55.72 -11.68 -40.79
C ASP A 619 -55.92 -12.55 -39.54
N SER A 620 -55.05 -12.32 -38.55
CA SER A 620 -55.37 -12.48 -37.12
C SER A 620 -54.32 -11.73 -36.31
N GLY A 621 -54.63 -10.48 -35.94
CA GLY A 621 -53.85 -9.77 -34.93
C GLY A 621 -54.01 -10.45 -33.58
N HIS A 622 -53.01 -11.21 -33.14
CA HIS A 622 -52.84 -11.60 -31.75
C HIS A 622 -51.36 -11.86 -31.43
N ASP A 623 -51.00 -11.38 -30.24
CA ASP A 623 -49.73 -11.36 -29.50
C ASP A 623 -48.53 -12.15 -30.03
N SER A 624 -47.40 -11.44 -30.10
CA SER A 624 -46.07 -11.99 -30.31
C SER A 624 -45.56 -12.65 -29.03
N GLY A 625 -45.15 -13.93 -29.10
CA GLY A 625 -44.31 -14.50 -28.05
C GLY A 625 -44.46 -15.99 -27.74
N SER A 626 -44.41 -16.88 -28.73
CA SER A 626 -44.03 -18.28 -28.49
C SER A 626 -43.65 -18.99 -29.78
N GLU A 627 -42.39 -18.83 -30.22
CA GLU A 627 -41.78 -19.93 -30.96
C GLU A 627 -41.47 -21.01 -29.92
N ASP A 628 -42.37 -21.98 -29.81
CA ASP A 628 -42.17 -23.15 -28.98
C ASP A 628 -40.92 -23.90 -29.45
N THR A 629 -39.82 -23.75 -28.69
CA THR A 629 -38.68 -24.66 -28.73
C THR A 629 -39.09 -26.02 -28.16
N CYS A 630 -40.00 -26.71 -28.85
CA CYS A 630 -40.29 -28.12 -28.63
C CYS A 630 -39.15 -28.91 -29.29
N TYR A 631 -38.41 -29.66 -28.49
CA TYR A 631 -37.34 -30.54 -28.94
C TYR A 631 -37.97 -31.74 -29.66
N ASP A 632 -37.85 -31.79 -30.98
CA ASP A 632 -38.17 -33.00 -31.74
C ASP A 632 -36.91 -33.87 -31.80
N LEU A 633 -37.03 -35.14 -31.37
CA LEU A 633 -35.93 -36.13 -31.36
C LEU A 633 -35.35 -36.39 -32.78
N SER A 634 -36.03 -35.88 -33.81
CA SER A 634 -35.70 -35.94 -35.23
C SER A 634 -34.69 -34.88 -35.72
N GLN A 635 -34.36 -33.84 -34.93
CA GLN A 635 -33.46 -32.78 -35.41
C GLN A 635 -31.97 -33.19 -35.39
N PRO A 636 -31.18 -32.82 -36.42
CA PRO A 636 -29.76 -33.17 -36.51
C PRO A 636 -28.87 -32.39 -35.54
N PHE A 637 -29.37 -31.29 -34.98
CA PHE A 637 -28.64 -30.38 -34.11
C PHE A 637 -29.25 -30.30 -32.72
N THR A 638 -28.40 -30.42 -31.70
CA THR A 638 -28.77 -30.26 -30.30
C THR A 638 -28.14 -28.99 -29.76
N LEU A 639 -28.81 -27.85 -29.96
CA LEU A 639 -28.24 -26.52 -29.70
C LEU A 639 -28.86 -25.79 -28.49
N LEU A 640 -28.08 -24.87 -27.93
CA LEU A 640 -28.40 -23.92 -26.87
C LEU A 640 -28.26 -22.50 -27.44
N THR A 641 -29.17 -21.58 -27.10
CA THR A 641 -29.17 -20.23 -27.69
C THR A 641 -28.47 -19.22 -26.77
N VAL A 642 -27.55 -18.44 -27.34
CA VAL A 642 -26.78 -17.38 -26.66
C VAL A 642 -26.70 -16.15 -27.54
N GLY A 643 -26.78 -14.95 -26.96
CA GLY A 643 -26.78 -13.71 -27.73
C GLY A 643 -27.33 -12.54 -26.92
N MET A 644 -27.05 -11.31 -27.37
CA MET A 644 -27.48 -10.08 -26.66
C MET A 644 -27.06 -10.06 -25.18
N GLY A 645 -25.88 -10.62 -24.86
CA GLY A 645 -25.37 -10.72 -23.49
C GLY A 645 -26.12 -11.70 -22.58
N LYS A 646 -26.97 -12.57 -23.15
CA LYS A 646 -27.81 -13.53 -22.41
C LYS A 646 -27.66 -14.95 -22.95
N MET A 647 -27.88 -15.92 -22.08
CA MET A 647 -27.99 -17.35 -22.42
C MET A 647 -29.39 -17.85 -22.12
N PHE A 648 -30.04 -18.49 -23.08
CA PHE A 648 -31.44 -18.90 -23.02
C PHE A 648 -31.54 -20.43 -22.89
N LEU A 649 -32.09 -20.89 -21.77
CA LEU A 649 -32.24 -22.33 -21.48
C LEU A 649 -33.52 -22.91 -22.14
N PRO A 650 -33.43 -24.01 -22.91
CA PRO A 650 -34.59 -24.67 -23.51
C PRO A 650 -35.55 -25.26 -22.47
N LYS A 651 -36.86 -25.34 -22.79
CA LYS A 651 -37.86 -26.05 -21.97
C LYS A 651 -37.57 -27.56 -21.97
N ALA A 652 -37.47 -28.18 -20.79
CA ALA A 652 -37.44 -29.64 -20.68
C ALA A 652 -38.82 -30.23 -20.98
N SER A 653 -38.89 -31.22 -21.86
CA SER A 653 -40.11 -31.99 -22.13
C SER A 653 -40.40 -32.91 -20.95
N GLY A 654 -41.28 -32.47 -20.03
CA GLY A 654 -41.87 -33.33 -18.99
C GLY A 654 -41.78 -32.88 -17.52
N GLY A 655 -41.66 -31.57 -17.21
CA GLY A 655 -41.65 -31.06 -15.84
C GLY A 655 -42.79 -30.09 -15.55
N ASP A 656 -43.47 -30.31 -14.42
CA ASP A 656 -44.66 -29.62 -13.89
C ASP A 656 -44.52 -28.08 -13.81
N HIS A 657 -45.66 -27.38 -13.78
CA HIS A 657 -45.79 -25.92 -13.74
C HIS A 657 -45.09 -25.31 -12.50
N GLY A 658 -43.81 -24.98 -12.63
CA GLY A 658 -43.02 -24.33 -11.57
C GLY A 658 -41.95 -23.39 -12.12
N ASP A 659 -42.11 -22.11 -11.80
CA ASP A 659 -41.12 -21.03 -11.81
C ASP A 659 -40.49 -20.61 -13.15
N HIS A 660 -41.06 -19.58 -13.78
CA HIS A 660 -40.59 -18.97 -15.02
C HIS A 660 -39.41 -17.99 -14.83
N SER A 661 -38.93 -17.77 -13.60
CA SER A 661 -38.03 -16.65 -13.31
C SER A 661 -36.52 -16.89 -13.58
N ASN A 662 -36.08 -18.14 -13.82
CA ASN A 662 -34.64 -18.50 -13.86
C ASN A 662 -34.11 -19.04 -15.21
N ARG A 663 -34.80 -18.79 -16.33
CA ARG A 663 -34.46 -19.41 -17.65
C ARG A 663 -33.50 -18.61 -18.54
N VAL A 664 -33.13 -17.41 -18.11
CA VAL A 664 -32.21 -16.53 -18.81
C VAL A 664 -31.04 -16.26 -17.88
N LEU A 665 -29.86 -16.78 -18.24
CA LEU A 665 -28.63 -16.56 -17.49
C LEU A 665 -27.83 -15.41 -18.12
N PRO A 666 -27.05 -14.65 -17.32
CA PRO A 666 -26.07 -13.75 -17.88
C PRO A 666 -25.07 -14.54 -18.72
N MET A 667 -24.69 -14.01 -19.89
CA MET A 667 -23.73 -14.69 -20.76
C MET A 667 -22.34 -14.68 -20.08
N PRO A 668 -21.73 -15.86 -19.84
CA PRO A 668 -20.37 -15.93 -19.32
C PRO A 668 -19.39 -15.39 -20.37
N GLN A 669 -18.19 -14.99 -19.95
CA GLN A 669 -17.18 -14.51 -20.90
C GLN A 669 -16.76 -15.62 -21.86
N ARG A 670 -16.78 -16.87 -21.37
CA ARG A 670 -16.42 -18.06 -22.13
C ARG A 670 -17.37 -19.20 -21.78
N ILE A 671 -17.83 -19.92 -22.79
CA ILE A 671 -18.75 -21.05 -22.64
C ILE A 671 -17.97 -22.32 -22.94
N GLY A 672 -17.97 -23.24 -21.98
CA GLY A 672 -17.48 -24.60 -22.15
C GLY A 672 -18.59 -25.54 -22.55
N VAL A 673 -18.32 -26.49 -23.44
CA VAL A 673 -19.20 -27.61 -23.78
C VAL A 673 -18.46 -28.89 -23.50
N CYS A 674 -19.09 -29.80 -22.76
CA CYS A 674 -18.59 -31.15 -22.57
C CYS A 674 -19.57 -32.15 -23.18
N LEU A 675 -19.13 -32.93 -24.15
CA LEU A 675 -19.88 -34.06 -24.68
C LEU A 675 -19.37 -35.34 -23.99
N ASP A 676 -20.28 -36.02 -23.31
CA ASP A 676 -20.10 -37.39 -22.85
C ASP A 676 -20.79 -38.32 -23.85
N TYR A 677 -20.00 -38.81 -24.81
CA TYR A 677 -20.52 -39.67 -25.88
C TYR A 677 -21.10 -40.96 -25.30
N ASP A 678 -20.39 -41.55 -24.34
CA ASP A 678 -20.72 -42.85 -23.75
C ASP A 678 -21.99 -42.79 -22.88
N ALA A 679 -22.19 -41.68 -22.16
CA ALA A 679 -23.43 -41.44 -21.40
C ALA A 679 -24.57 -40.83 -22.23
N GLY A 680 -24.30 -40.42 -23.48
CA GLY A 680 -25.26 -39.75 -24.36
C GLY A 680 -25.72 -38.40 -23.79
N ARG A 681 -24.81 -37.59 -23.24
CA ARG A 681 -25.15 -36.31 -22.60
C ARG A 681 -24.22 -35.18 -23.01
N VAL A 682 -24.77 -33.98 -23.13
CA VAL A 682 -24.01 -32.73 -23.34
C VAL A 682 -24.23 -31.79 -22.17
N TYR A 683 -23.15 -31.17 -21.72
CA TYR A 683 -23.10 -30.25 -20.60
C TYR A 683 -22.54 -28.91 -21.07
N PHE A 684 -23.10 -27.83 -20.57
CA PHE A 684 -22.66 -26.46 -20.82
C PHE A 684 -22.14 -25.86 -19.52
N TYR A 685 -20.94 -25.31 -19.54
CA TYR A 685 -20.24 -24.77 -18.39
C TYR A 685 -19.91 -23.30 -18.58
N ASP A 686 -19.84 -22.56 -17.48
CA ASP A 686 -19.04 -21.36 -17.41
C ASP A 686 -17.57 -21.79 -17.39
N ALA A 687 -16.81 -21.47 -18.44
CA ALA A 687 -15.44 -21.96 -18.59
C ALA A 687 -14.45 -21.29 -17.63
N ASP A 688 -14.81 -20.16 -17.00
CA ASP A 688 -13.96 -19.47 -16.03
C ASP A 688 -14.05 -20.13 -14.64
N THR A 689 -15.26 -20.54 -14.24
CA THR A 689 -15.53 -21.11 -12.92
C THR A 689 -15.72 -22.63 -12.92
N MET A 690 -15.78 -23.26 -14.12
CA MET A 690 -16.19 -24.65 -14.34
C MET A 690 -17.54 -25.01 -13.71
N ARG A 691 -18.41 -24.02 -13.50
CA ARG A 691 -19.77 -24.25 -13.02
C ARG A 691 -20.65 -24.78 -14.15
N CYS A 692 -21.29 -25.94 -13.93
CA CYS A 692 -22.29 -26.45 -14.87
C CYS A 692 -23.50 -25.51 -14.91
N LEU A 693 -23.82 -25.01 -16.10
CA LEU A 693 -24.94 -24.09 -16.36
C LEU A 693 -26.18 -24.84 -16.86
N TYR A 694 -25.99 -25.87 -17.70
CA TYR A 694 -27.07 -26.64 -18.29
C TYR A 694 -26.59 -28.02 -18.74
N GLU A 695 -27.44 -29.03 -18.63
CA GLU A 695 -27.18 -30.38 -19.14
C GLU A 695 -28.38 -30.90 -19.95
N ARG A 696 -28.13 -31.76 -20.93
CA ARG A 696 -29.17 -32.35 -21.78
C ARG A 696 -28.75 -33.70 -22.35
N GLN A 697 -29.71 -34.61 -22.52
CA GLN A 697 -29.53 -35.88 -23.22
C GLN A 697 -29.38 -35.66 -24.73
N VAL A 698 -28.47 -36.38 -25.37
CA VAL A 698 -28.21 -36.33 -26.81
C VAL A 698 -28.18 -37.76 -27.36
N ASP A 699 -28.70 -37.91 -28.57
CA ASP A 699 -28.61 -39.17 -29.31
C ASP A 699 -27.27 -39.26 -30.04
N CYS A 700 -26.37 -40.10 -29.52
CA CYS A 700 -25.03 -40.32 -30.06
C CYS A 700 -25.01 -41.45 -31.10
N SER A 701 -25.86 -41.35 -32.13
CA SER A 701 -25.86 -42.28 -33.26
C SER A 701 -24.84 -41.82 -34.32
N GLY A 702 -23.65 -42.42 -34.34
CA GLY A 702 -22.58 -42.07 -35.29
C GLY A 702 -21.62 -40.99 -34.77
N THR A 703 -20.89 -40.32 -35.65
CA THR A 703 -19.89 -39.32 -35.26
C THR A 703 -20.57 -38.00 -34.88
N MET A 704 -20.24 -37.46 -33.71
CA MET A 704 -20.76 -36.18 -33.22
C MET A 704 -19.80 -35.03 -33.50
N TYR A 705 -20.30 -33.90 -33.98
CA TYR A 705 -19.50 -32.73 -34.29
C TYR A 705 -19.93 -31.54 -33.43
N PRO A 706 -18.99 -30.70 -32.95
CA PRO A 706 -19.32 -29.37 -32.45
C PRO A 706 -20.06 -28.58 -33.52
N ALA A 707 -21.18 -27.95 -33.16
CA ALA A 707 -22.07 -27.29 -34.12
C ALA A 707 -22.48 -25.90 -33.63
N PHE A 708 -22.53 -24.96 -34.56
CA PHE A 708 -22.83 -23.55 -34.33
C PHE A 708 -23.83 -23.05 -35.37
N GLY A 709 -24.84 -22.31 -34.95
CA GLY A 709 -25.80 -21.63 -35.83
C GLY A 709 -25.73 -20.13 -35.58
N LEU A 710 -25.36 -19.33 -36.57
CA LEU A 710 -25.17 -17.89 -36.41
C LEU A 710 -26.31 -17.12 -37.08
N MET A 711 -26.77 -16.05 -36.42
CA MET A 711 -27.78 -15.14 -36.95
C MET A 711 -27.40 -13.69 -36.60
N GLY A 712 -27.55 -12.79 -37.57
CA GLY A 712 -27.47 -11.34 -37.37
C GLY A 712 -26.14 -10.86 -36.79
N SER A 713 -25.05 -10.88 -37.57
CA SER A 713 -23.71 -10.46 -37.11
C SER A 713 -23.17 -11.24 -35.92
N GLY A 714 -23.69 -12.45 -35.68
CA GLY A 714 -23.14 -13.36 -34.67
C GLY A 714 -21.69 -13.72 -34.99
N LYS A 715 -20.80 -13.65 -33.99
CA LYS A 715 -19.38 -13.98 -34.14
C LYS A 715 -18.90 -14.88 -33.00
N VAL A 716 -18.23 -15.96 -33.38
CA VAL A 716 -17.72 -16.99 -32.46
C VAL A 716 -16.22 -17.16 -32.66
N HIS A 717 -15.48 -17.24 -31.56
CA HIS A 717 -14.04 -17.53 -31.52
C HIS A 717 -13.80 -18.79 -30.68
N LEU A 718 -13.10 -19.78 -31.23
CA LEU A 718 -12.66 -20.97 -30.49
C LEU A 718 -11.49 -20.59 -29.57
N GLU A 719 -11.46 -21.13 -28.35
CA GLU A 719 -10.32 -20.93 -27.45
C GLU A 719 -9.16 -21.86 -27.86
N GLU A 720 -7.94 -21.32 -27.87
CA GLU A 720 -6.73 -22.09 -28.17
C GLU A 720 -6.34 -22.92 -26.94
N PHE A 721 -6.35 -24.25 -27.09
CA PHE A 721 -5.88 -25.15 -26.04
C PHE A 721 -4.36 -25.27 -26.11
N ILE A 722 -3.72 -25.29 -24.94
CA ILE A 722 -2.26 -25.36 -24.77
C ILE A 722 -1.65 -26.54 -25.55
N THR A 723 -2.41 -27.64 -25.68
CA THR A 723 -2.01 -28.87 -26.39
C THR A 723 -2.15 -28.81 -27.92
N ALA A 724 -2.80 -27.79 -28.50
CA ALA A 724 -3.08 -27.78 -29.95
C ALA A 724 -1.88 -27.33 -30.81
N LYS A 725 -0.96 -26.50 -30.29
CA LYS A 725 0.22 -26.03 -31.04
C LYS A 725 1.34 -25.59 -30.10
N ARG A 726 2.33 -26.45 -29.86
CA ARG A 726 3.72 -25.99 -29.67
C ARG A 726 4.24 -25.51 -31.05
N LEU A 727 3.74 -24.36 -31.49
CA LEU A 727 4.25 -23.51 -32.56
C LEU A 727 4.05 -22.10 -32.01
N SER A 728 5.05 -21.30 -31.72
CA SER A 728 6.42 -21.23 -32.20
C SER A 728 7.10 -20.21 -31.29
N TYR A 729 8.29 -20.51 -30.79
CA TYR A 729 9.25 -19.58 -30.18
C TYR A 729 8.72 -18.18 -29.84
N MET A 730 8.42 -17.95 -28.57
CA MET A 730 8.70 -16.69 -27.91
C MET A 730 9.50 -16.97 -26.65
#